data_AF-A0A2D9RZB8-F1
#
_entry.id   AF-A0A2D9RZB8-F1
#
_cell.length_a   1.000
_cell.length_b   1.000
_cell.length_c   1.000
_cell.angle_alpha   90.00
_cell.angle_beta   90.00
_cell.angle_gamma   90.00
#
_symmetry.space_group_name_H-M   'P 1'
#
loop_
_entity.id
_entity.type
_entity.pdbx_description
1 polymer ?
#
loop_
_entity_poly.entity_id
_entity_poly.type
_entity_poly.pdbx_seq_one_letter_code
_entity_poly.pdbx_strand_id
1 'polypeptide(L)'
;MKGLVRLSIVNLTLLCIGLIGGLMLVMTGIAVNKSLTQLHQAELETRIVELVDTVEKIAHNHAVERGLTAGFLGSGSEQARAKVLDQRQKANASVDALRQLANQDWPDSLNIQHQLSNLFTFLDNKQTIQQQVDRREGRKAFGYYSKVNRMALDTANTLVLNIANSDVSNTIAHALTYAWLKERLGQLRGKINGVLASQAITPLLADDLAEYHDSIDYLITVQKNALNGQELADFNAVTGSSQKVFMDEVYRALVTESVDFSQLPAAADWFGQATAQIGLVKGLLDNTWLAVKATAEAEYQAELTSLIVLVSVTGAVFAVVILLVVSLVKTLNSQLSTLTHRLNEISRSGDLTINVTLNSENELGVISRAVNQTLLAIRDLITGLAKSVSTSTRLGDSVAESAETIHSESEQTQQRAMSIATAIEQMTQTSKEIAQSAFKTLESSQALDKLADEATQANNTIKTSIHNLTVQMQDVENSAKTMGEHLSEISGILDTINTLSDQTNLLALNAAIEAARAGEHGRGFAVVADEVRQLATASRGSSDKISSLLDTLAQVSNTVINGVSQSAEAARTSLNLTEKGERTASTVRDSAGNVEIQANAMSAASEQQSVTSDQIAKDVVAVQDAATHQVSIADELKALTTDLQTNNALLERTMANFKY
;
A
#
# COMPACT_ATOMS: atom_id res chain seq x y z
N MET A 1 -15.99 18.83 -28.04
CA MET A 1 -15.69 18.23 -26.71
C MET A 1 -14.71 17.05 -26.73
N LYS A 2 -14.59 16.24 -27.79
CA LYS A 2 -13.64 15.08 -27.82
C LYS A 2 -12.14 15.43 -27.84
N GLY A 3 -11.75 16.68 -28.14
CA GLY A 3 -10.35 17.13 -28.13
C GLY A 3 -9.79 17.61 -26.78
N LEU A 4 -10.67 17.94 -25.82
CA LEU A 4 -10.27 18.47 -24.50
C LEU A 4 -9.77 17.40 -23.52
N VAL A 5 -10.06 16.12 -23.79
CA VAL A 5 -9.76 14.98 -22.89
C VAL A 5 -8.28 14.57 -22.90
N ARG A 6 -7.47 15.09 -23.84
CA ARG A 6 -6.02 14.77 -23.94
C ARG A 6 -5.09 15.86 -23.42
N LEU A 7 -5.63 16.99 -22.93
CA LEU A 7 -4.81 18.07 -22.41
C LEU A 7 -4.50 17.80 -20.93
N SER A 8 -3.21 17.75 -20.60
CA SER A 8 -2.72 17.76 -19.21
C SER A 8 -3.41 18.89 -18.42
N ILE A 9 -3.60 18.70 -17.11
CA ILE A 9 -4.15 19.73 -16.20
C ILE A 9 -3.40 21.07 -16.38
N VAL A 10 -2.10 21.00 -16.66
CA VAL A 10 -1.25 22.17 -16.97
C VAL A 10 -1.68 22.87 -18.26
N ASN A 11 -2.02 22.11 -19.30
CA ASN A 11 -2.47 22.68 -20.57
C ASN A 11 -3.88 23.25 -20.45
N LEU A 12 -4.75 22.64 -19.66
CA LEU A 12 -6.10 23.16 -19.41
C LEU A 12 -6.05 24.46 -18.59
N THR A 13 -5.20 24.52 -17.56
CA THR A 13 -4.98 25.74 -16.76
C THR A 13 -4.35 26.86 -17.58
N LEU A 14 -3.33 26.57 -18.40
CA LEU A 14 -2.75 27.56 -19.31
C LEU A 14 -3.76 28.07 -20.34
N LEU A 15 -4.63 27.20 -20.85
CA LEU A 15 -5.66 27.58 -21.81
C LEU A 15 -6.74 28.45 -21.16
N CYS A 16 -7.19 28.13 -19.94
CA CYS A 16 -8.10 28.98 -19.17
C CYS A 16 -7.49 30.36 -18.87
N ILE A 17 -6.22 30.41 -18.47
CA ILE A 17 -5.51 31.67 -18.19
C ILE A 17 -5.37 32.50 -19.48
N GLY A 18 -5.04 31.87 -20.61
CA GLY A 18 -4.97 32.54 -21.91
C GLY A 18 -6.31 33.12 -22.35
N LEU A 19 -7.41 32.40 -22.12
CA LEU A 19 -8.77 32.84 -22.46
C LEU A 19 -9.21 34.03 -21.60
N ILE A 20 -8.96 33.97 -20.29
CA ILE A 20 -9.24 35.07 -19.36
C ILE A 20 -8.37 36.29 -19.69
N GLY A 21 -7.08 36.08 -19.95
CA GLY A 21 -6.16 37.15 -20.36
C GLY A 21 -6.57 37.83 -21.67
N GLY A 22 -7.04 37.05 -22.65
CA GLY A 22 -7.56 37.57 -23.91
C GLY A 22 -8.81 38.43 -23.72
N LEU A 23 -9.77 37.97 -22.92
CA LEU A 23 -10.98 38.74 -22.59
C LEU A 23 -10.61 40.05 -21.88
N MET A 24 -9.68 39.98 -20.93
CA MET A 24 -9.22 41.14 -20.17
C MET A 24 -8.57 42.18 -21.10
N LEU A 25 -7.71 41.78 -22.04
CA LEU A 25 -7.11 42.67 -23.02
C LEU A 25 -8.15 43.42 -23.87
N VAL A 26 -9.20 42.72 -24.31
CA VAL A 26 -10.29 43.33 -25.10
C VAL A 26 -11.02 44.38 -24.26
N MET A 27 -11.40 44.05 -23.02
CA MET A 27 -12.09 44.97 -22.12
C MET A 27 -11.24 46.21 -21.79
N THR A 28 -9.95 46.03 -21.52
CA THR A 28 -9.02 47.14 -21.33
C THR A 28 -8.89 47.99 -22.58
N GLY A 29 -8.79 47.37 -23.76
CA GLY A 29 -8.73 48.10 -25.03
C GLY A 29 -9.95 48.99 -25.24
N ILE A 30 -11.15 48.47 -24.96
CA ILE A 30 -12.41 49.26 -25.03
C ILE A 30 -12.38 50.41 -24.03
N ALA A 31 -11.96 50.16 -22.78
CA ALA A 31 -11.93 51.18 -21.73
C ALA A 31 -10.92 52.30 -22.03
N VAL A 32 -9.72 51.94 -22.51
CA VAL A 32 -8.68 52.90 -22.94
C VAL A 32 -9.16 53.70 -24.13
N ASN A 33 -9.78 53.05 -25.14
CA ASN A 33 -10.33 53.76 -26.29
C ASN A 33 -11.40 54.78 -25.88
N LYS A 34 -12.32 54.40 -24.98
CA LYS A 34 -13.32 55.30 -24.44
C LYS A 34 -12.68 56.50 -23.71
N SER A 35 -11.71 56.25 -22.84
CA SER A 35 -11.03 57.30 -22.06
C SER A 35 -10.21 58.23 -22.96
N LEU A 36 -9.60 57.72 -24.04
CA LEU A 36 -8.96 58.55 -25.07
C LEU A 36 -9.96 59.45 -25.81
N THR A 37 -11.15 58.93 -26.16
CA THR A 37 -12.21 59.74 -26.76
C THR A 37 -12.65 60.87 -25.82
N GLN A 38 -12.83 60.58 -24.52
CA GLN A 38 -13.21 61.59 -23.52
C GLN A 38 -12.13 62.66 -23.34
N LEU A 39 -10.85 62.24 -23.27
CA LEU A 39 -9.72 63.17 -23.17
C LEU A 39 -9.63 64.10 -24.39
N HIS A 40 -9.79 63.55 -25.60
CA HIS A 40 -9.78 64.34 -26.82
C HIS A 40 -10.97 65.32 -26.87
N GLN A 41 -12.12 64.92 -26.35
CA GLN A 41 -13.28 65.79 -26.24
C GLN A 41 -13.04 66.94 -25.26
N ALA A 42 -12.47 66.69 -24.07
CA ALA A 42 -12.13 67.73 -23.10
C ALA A 42 -11.07 68.72 -23.63
N GLU A 43 -10.10 68.23 -24.42
CA GLU A 43 -9.13 69.08 -25.12
C GLU A 43 -9.83 70.01 -26.13
N LEU A 44 -10.74 69.46 -26.93
CA LEU A 44 -11.52 70.22 -27.91
C LEU A 44 -12.39 71.28 -27.24
N GLU A 45 -13.01 70.96 -26.09
CA GLU A 45 -13.82 71.90 -25.32
C GLU A 45 -13.00 73.09 -24.79
N THR A 46 -11.77 72.84 -24.33
CA THR A 46 -10.84 73.91 -23.91
C THR A 46 -10.53 74.87 -25.07
N ARG A 47 -10.39 74.34 -26.29
CA ARG A 47 -10.20 75.16 -27.50
C ARG A 47 -11.46 75.94 -27.86
N ILE A 48 -12.65 75.34 -27.74
CA ILE A 48 -13.93 76.03 -27.98
C ILE A 48 -14.10 77.17 -26.95
N VAL A 49 -13.77 76.95 -25.68
CA VAL A 49 -13.77 77.99 -24.64
C VAL A 49 -12.92 79.19 -25.05
N GLU A 50 -11.69 78.96 -25.54
CA GLU A 50 -10.82 80.03 -26.02
C GLU A 50 -11.41 80.79 -27.22
N LEU A 51 -12.07 80.06 -28.13
CA LEU A 51 -12.77 80.63 -29.26
C LEU A 51 -13.95 81.51 -28.82
N VAL A 52 -14.79 81.05 -27.88
CA VAL A 52 -15.93 81.81 -27.35
C VAL A 52 -15.45 83.06 -26.60
N ASP A 53 -14.42 82.96 -25.75
CA ASP A 53 -13.80 84.10 -25.06
C ASP A 53 -13.28 85.14 -26.09
N THR A 54 -12.67 84.68 -27.18
CA THR A 54 -12.18 85.57 -28.24
C THR A 54 -13.33 86.27 -28.98
N VAL A 55 -14.44 85.57 -29.23
CA VAL A 55 -15.65 86.17 -29.80
C VAL A 55 -16.28 87.19 -28.85
N GLU A 56 -16.34 86.93 -27.53
CA GLU A 56 -16.79 87.92 -26.54
C GLU A 56 -15.90 89.17 -26.55
N LYS A 57 -14.57 88.99 -26.66
CA LYS A 57 -13.63 90.12 -26.79
C LYS A 57 -13.89 90.97 -28.03
N ILE A 58 -14.44 90.40 -29.12
CA ILE A 58 -14.93 91.19 -30.25
C ILE A 58 -16.04 92.13 -29.78
N ALA A 59 -17.07 91.61 -29.11
CA ALA A 59 -18.17 92.40 -28.59
C ALA A 59 -17.68 93.46 -27.60
N HIS A 60 -16.77 93.11 -26.68
CA HIS A 60 -16.20 94.07 -25.74
C HIS A 60 -15.46 95.21 -26.44
N ASN A 61 -14.50 94.91 -27.32
CA ASN A 61 -13.67 95.94 -27.93
C ASN A 61 -14.47 96.86 -28.86
N HIS A 62 -15.47 96.34 -29.57
CA HIS A 62 -16.32 97.14 -30.44
C HIS A 62 -17.40 97.91 -29.64
N ALA A 63 -17.81 97.46 -28.46
CA ALA A 63 -18.60 98.26 -27.51
C ALA A 63 -17.83 99.47 -26.98
N VAL A 64 -16.53 99.31 -26.68
CA VAL A 64 -15.67 100.43 -26.27
C VAL A 64 -15.42 101.38 -27.44
N GLU A 65 -15.13 100.85 -28.64
CA GLU A 65 -14.98 101.66 -29.86
C GLU A 65 -16.25 102.48 -30.17
N ARG A 66 -17.44 101.88 -30.00
CA ARG A 66 -18.73 102.57 -30.12
C ARG A 66 -18.84 103.76 -29.18
N GLY A 67 -18.51 103.56 -27.89
CA GLY A 67 -18.60 104.60 -26.87
C GLY A 67 -17.65 105.76 -27.15
N LEU A 68 -16.39 105.46 -27.48
CA LEU A 68 -15.39 106.46 -27.82
C LEU A 68 -15.73 107.19 -29.12
N THR A 69 -16.28 106.48 -30.11
CA THR A 69 -16.74 107.05 -31.38
C THR A 69 -17.88 108.04 -31.15
N ALA A 70 -18.86 107.71 -30.32
CA ALA A 70 -19.94 108.63 -29.96
C ALA A 70 -19.40 109.90 -29.28
N GLY A 71 -18.45 109.74 -28.35
CA GLY A 71 -17.79 110.88 -27.69
C GLY A 71 -16.97 111.75 -28.65
N PHE A 72 -16.28 111.14 -29.63
CA PHE A 72 -15.54 111.87 -30.65
C PHE A 72 -16.47 112.63 -31.61
N LEU A 73 -17.53 111.99 -32.12
CA LEU A 73 -18.49 112.65 -33.01
C LEU A 73 -19.21 113.82 -32.32
N GLY A 74 -19.52 113.67 -31.03
CA GLY A 74 -20.17 114.71 -30.21
C GLY A 74 -19.25 115.88 -29.82
N SER A 75 -18.00 115.61 -29.42
CA SER A 75 -17.07 116.67 -28.95
C SER A 75 -16.22 117.29 -30.07
N GLY A 76 -15.89 116.53 -31.11
CA GLY A 76 -14.95 116.93 -32.16
C GLY A 76 -13.49 117.09 -31.70
N SER A 77 -13.14 116.70 -30.47
CA SER A 77 -11.80 116.92 -29.91
C SER A 77 -10.75 115.93 -30.44
N GLU A 78 -9.52 116.39 -30.70
CA GLU A 78 -8.39 115.53 -31.09
C GLU A 78 -8.05 114.50 -30.00
N GLN A 79 -8.23 114.85 -28.73
CA GLN A 79 -8.03 113.90 -27.62
C GLN A 79 -9.03 112.74 -27.68
N ALA A 80 -10.29 112.98 -28.04
CA ALA A 80 -11.27 111.91 -28.25
C ALA A 80 -10.94 111.07 -29.50
N ARG A 81 -10.41 111.71 -30.56
CA ARG A 81 -9.94 111.03 -31.77
C ARG A 81 -8.80 110.05 -31.47
N ALA A 82 -7.81 110.48 -30.70
CA ALA A 82 -6.68 109.63 -30.30
C ALA A 82 -7.14 108.38 -29.53
N LYS A 83 -8.12 108.53 -28.60
CA LYS A 83 -8.72 107.40 -27.87
C LYS A 83 -9.43 106.41 -28.80
N VAL A 84 -10.16 106.91 -29.82
CA VAL A 84 -10.79 106.05 -30.83
C VAL A 84 -9.73 105.27 -31.61
N LEU A 85 -8.65 105.91 -32.05
CA LEU A 85 -7.58 105.26 -32.81
C LEU A 85 -6.86 104.17 -31.98
N ASP A 86 -6.56 104.42 -30.71
CA ASP A 86 -6.00 103.42 -29.79
C ASP A 86 -6.93 102.21 -29.64
N GLN A 87 -8.22 102.46 -29.42
CA GLN A 87 -9.19 101.38 -29.28
C GLN A 87 -9.40 100.58 -30.58
N ARG A 88 -9.29 101.22 -31.76
CA ARG A 88 -9.33 100.52 -33.06
C ARG A 88 -8.21 99.50 -33.20
N GLN A 89 -7.02 99.78 -32.69
CA GLN A 89 -5.92 98.82 -32.71
C GLN A 89 -6.28 97.58 -31.89
N LYS A 90 -6.85 97.76 -30.69
CA LYS A 90 -7.32 96.65 -29.83
C LYS A 90 -8.46 95.87 -30.48
N ALA A 91 -9.41 96.57 -31.11
CA ALA A 91 -10.52 95.96 -31.82
C ALA A 91 -10.10 95.24 -33.12
N ASN A 92 -9.00 95.65 -33.76
CA ASN A 92 -8.43 94.92 -34.90
C ASN A 92 -7.65 93.70 -34.43
N ALA A 93 -6.81 93.84 -33.39
CA ALA A 93 -6.08 92.74 -32.80
C ALA A 93 -7.00 91.59 -32.33
N SER A 94 -8.16 91.93 -31.76
CA SER A 94 -9.14 90.89 -31.37
C SER A 94 -9.75 90.17 -32.59
N VAL A 95 -9.95 90.85 -33.71
CA VAL A 95 -10.41 90.24 -34.97
C VAL A 95 -9.34 89.33 -35.57
N ASP A 96 -8.08 89.77 -35.56
CA ASP A 96 -6.97 88.97 -36.07
C ASP A 96 -6.78 87.69 -35.22
N ALA A 97 -6.89 87.80 -33.89
CA ALA A 97 -6.89 86.65 -32.99
C ALA A 97 -8.03 85.67 -33.29
N LEU A 98 -9.25 86.18 -33.53
CA LEU A 98 -10.37 85.32 -33.92
C LEU A 98 -10.13 84.62 -35.25
N ARG A 99 -9.59 85.31 -36.25
CA ARG A 99 -9.25 84.69 -37.56
C ARG A 99 -8.19 83.62 -37.41
N GLN A 100 -7.18 83.86 -36.57
CA GLN A 100 -6.14 82.88 -36.30
C GLN A 100 -6.71 81.61 -35.65
N LEU A 101 -7.57 81.75 -34.64
CA LEU A 101 -8.23 80.61 -34.00
C LEU A 101 -9.19 79.89 -34.94
N ALA A 102 -9.97 80.62 -35.74
CA ALA A 102 -10.91 80.06 -36.71
C ALA A 102 -10.21 79.20 -37.78
N ASN A 103 -8.98 79.56 -38.15
CA ASN A 103 -8.18 78.87 -39.17
C ASN A 103 -7.36 77.70 -38.61
N GLN A 104 -7.44 77.40 -37.31
CA GLN A 104 -6.90 76.17 -36.77
C GLN A 104 -7.66 74.94 -37.27
N ASP A 105 -7.10 73.76 -37.07
CA ASP A 105 -7.74 72.51 -37.44
C ASP A 105 -8.91 72.21 -36.48
N TRP A 106 -10.13 72.23 -37.01
CA TRP A 106 -11.37 71.99 -36.27
C TRP A 106 -12.09 70.78 -36.87
N PRO A 107 -12.73 69.92 -36.05
CA PRO A 107 -13.55 68.85 -36.57
C PRO A 107 -14.65 69.37 -37.51
N ASP A 108 -14.81 68.74 -38.67
CA ASP A 108 -15.81 69.12 -39.69
C ASP A 108 -17.24 69.17 -39.11
N SER A 109 -17.54 68.33 -38.12
CA SER A 109 -18.83 68.30 -37.44
C SER A 109 -19.19 69.63 -36.76
N LEU A 110 -18.20 70.39 -36.30
CA LEU A 110 -18.42 71.67 -35.61
C LEU A 110 -18.74 72.81 -36.57
N ASN A 111 -18.33 72.73 -37.85
CA ASN A 111 -18.58 73.76 -38.86
C ASN A 111 -18.20 75.19 -38.41
N ILE A 112 -17.07 75.36 -37.69
CA ILE A 112 -16.66 76.63 -37.05
C ILE A 112 -16.63 77.80 -38.04
N GLN A 113 -16.09 77.60 -39.24
CA GLN A 113 -16.04 78.62 -40.30
C GLN A 113 -17.44 79.11 -40.70
N HIS A 114 -18.41 78.21 -40.79
CA HIS A 114 -19.80 78.57 -41.10
C HIS A 114 -20.43 79.37 -39.94
N GLN A 115 -20.22 78.95 -38.70
CA GLN A 115 -20.74 79.65 -37.51
C GLN A 115 -20.20 81.09 -37.40
N LEU A 116 -18.94 81.32 -37.79
CA LEU A 116 -18.29 82.64 -37.75
C LEU A 116 -18.55 83.51 -38.98
N SER A 117 -19.06 82.95 -40.08
CA SER A 117 -19.17 83.62 -41.39
C SER A 117 -19.95 84.94 -41.36
N ASN A 118 -21.09 84.95 -40.65
CA ASN A 118 -21.92 86.14 -40.50
C ASN A 118 -21.16 87.23 -39.73
N LEU A 119 -20.47 86.88 -38.64
CA LEU A 119 -19.68 87.81 -37.87
C LEU A 119 -18.53 88.41 -38.70
N PHE A 120 -17.78 87.58 -39.42
CA PHE A 120 -16.70 88.06 -40.31
C PHE A 120 -17.22 89.01 -41.39
N THR A 121 -18.38 88.72 -42.00
CA THR A 121 -19.00 89.60 -43.00
C THR A 121 -19.28 91.00 -42.44
N PHE A 122 -19.73 91.10 -41.18
CA PHE A 122 -19.86 92.40 -40.54
C PHE A 122 -18.50 93.03 -40.27
N LEU A 123 -17.55 92.30 -39.69
CA LEU A 123 -16.22 92.82 -39.36
C LEU A 123 -15.43 93.34 -40.57
N ASP A 124 -15.58 92.73 -41.75
CA ASP A 124 -14.95 93.17 -42.99
C ASP A 124 -15.45 94.56 -43.46
N ASN A 125 -16.69 94.90 -43.15
CA ASN A 125 -17.29 96.19 -43.48
C ASN A 125 -16.89 97.33 -42.52
N LYS A 126 -16.06 97.05 -41.51
CA LYS A 126 -15.70 98.00 -40.44
C LYS A 126 -14.92 99.21 -40.97
N GLN A 127 -14.04 99.00 -41.94
CA GLN A 127 -13.18 100.06 -42.48
C GLN A 127 -13.98 101.23 -43.07
N THR A 128 -15.10 100.94 -43.74
CA THR A 128 -16.00 101.96 -44.30
C THR A 128 -16.62 102.84 -43.21
N ILE A 129 -17.05 102.24 -42.09
CA ILE A 129 -17.62 102.97 -40.96
C ILE A 129 -16.56 103.81 -40.26
N GLN A 130 -15.35 103.27 -40.09
CA GLN A 130 -14.22 104.00 -39.49
C GLN A 130 -13.86 105.25 -40.30
N GLN A 131 -13.82 105.15 -41.64
CA GLN A 131 -13.58 106.31 -42.52
C GLN A 131 -14.68 107.37 -42.42
N GLN A 132 -15.94 106.97 -42.31
CA GLN A 132 -17.05 107.93 -42.10
C GLN A 132 -16.94 108.63 -40.73
N VAL A 133 -16.54 107.90 -39.69
CA VAL A 133 -16.28 108.46 -38.36
C VAL A 133 -15.14 109.47 -38.40
N ASP A 134 -14.05 109.17 -39.10
CA ASP A 134 -12.88 110.06 -39.22
C ASP A 134 -13.22 111.38 -39.92
N ARG A 135 -14.15 111.34 -40.89
CA ARG A 135 -14.71 112.53 -41.57
C ARG A 135 -15.81 113.24 -40.77
N ARG A 136 -16.15 112.74 -39.58
CA ARG A 136 -17.27 113.19 -38.72
C ARG A 136 -18.66 113.05 -39.37
N GLU A 137 -18.80 112.17 -40.36
CA GLU A 137 -20.06 111.86 -41.06
C GLU A 137 -20.70 110.55 -40.57
N GLY A 138 -20.12 109.90 -39.55
CA GLY A 138 -20.49 108.58 -39.04
C GLY A 138 -21.78 108.48 -38.24
N ARG A 139 -22.90 109.07 -38.68
CA ARG A 139 -24.20 109.02 -37.96
C ARG A 139 -24.71 107.59 -37.73
N LYS A 140 -24.31 106.64 -38.57
CA LYS A 140 -24.67 105.21 -38.47
C LYS A 140 -23.72 104.37 -37.60
N ALA A 141 -22.62 104.94 -37.11
CA ALA A 141 -21.59 104.18 -36.39
C ALA A 141 -22.13 103.49 -35.13
N PHE A 142 -23.00 104.17 -34.37
CA PHE A 142 -23.61 103.59 -33.17
C PHE A 142 -24.40 102.30 -33.47
N GLY A 143 -25.25 102.34 -34.50
CA GLY A 143 -26.05 101.19 -34.92
C GLY A 143 -25.20 100.06 -35.48
N TYR A 144 -24.17 100.40 -36.26
CA TYR A 144 -23.23 99.42 -36.81
C TYR A 144 -22.49 98.63 -35.71
N TYR A 145 -21.81 99.33 -34.78
CA TYR A 145 -21.08 98.63 -33.72
C TYR A 145 -22.01 97.86 -32.78
N SER A 146 -23.23 98.35 -32.53
CA SER A 146 -24.23 97.61 -31.77
C SER A 146 -24.66 96.31 -32.47
N LYS A 147 -24.72 96.32 -33.81
CA LYS A 147 -24.98 95.11 -34.60
C LYS A 147 -23.80 94.13 -34.59
N VAL A 148 -22.56 94.63 -34.65
CA VAL A 148 -21.34 93.80 -34.49
C VAL A 148 -21.33 93.13 -33.12
N ASN A 149 -21.60 93.87 -32.05
CA ASN A 149 -21.62 93.32 -30.69
C ASN A 149 -22.70 92.23 -30.53
N ARG A 150 -23.93 92.50 -31.01
CA ARG A 150 -25.01 91.51 -31.03
C ARG A 150 -24.59 90.25 -31.77
N MET A 151 -24.09 90.40 -33.01
CA MET A 151 -23.67 89.27 -33.82
C MET A 151 -22.56 88.46 -33.14
N ALA A 152 -21.60 89.13 -32.49
CA ALA A 152 -20.55 88.46 -31.73
C ALA A 152 -21.14 87.66 -30.56
N LEU A 153 -22.02 88.25 -29.74
CA LEU A 153 -22.64 87.54 -28.61
C LEU A 153 -23.57 86.39 -29.05
N ASP A 154 -24.33 86.56 -30.14
CA ASP A 154 -25.15 85.48 -30.72
C ASP A 154 -24.28 84.33 -31.25
N THR A 155 -23.15 84.66 -31.87
CA THR A 155 -22.16 83.68 -32.35
C THR A 155 -21.52 82.95 -31.18
N ALA A 156 -21.18 83.67 -30.10
CA ALA A 156 -20.66 83.08 -28.87
C ALA A 156 -21.66 82.09 -28.25
N ASN A 157 -22.94 82.45 -28.17
CA ASN A 157 -24.00 81.55 -27.70
C ASN A 157 -24.13 80.28 -28.57
N THR A 158 -23.98 80.41 -29.89
CA THR A 158 -24.05 79.27 -30.81
C THR A 158 -22.85 78.32 -30.62
N LEU A 159 -21.66 78.89 -30.43
CA LEU A 159 -20.43 78.13 -30.23
C LEU A 159 -20.46 77.30 -28.93
N VAL A 160 -21.15 77.77 -27.89
CA VAL A 160 -21.34 77.05 -26.61
C VAL A 160 -22.10 75.73 -26.78
N LEU A 161 -22.97 75.61 -27.80
CA LEU A 161 -23.70 74.36 -28.08
C LEU A 161 -22.77 73.20 -28.47
N ASN A 162 -21.51 73.48 -28.80
CA ASN A 162 -20.50 72.48 -29.13
C ASN A 162 -19.74 71.97 -27.89
N ILE A 163 -20.04 72.50 -26.70
CA ILE A 163 -19.44 72.08 -25.43
C ILE A 163 -20.39 71.06 -24.80
N ALA A 164 -19.92 69.82 -24.62
CA ALA A 164 -20.75 68.75 -24.07
C ALA A 164 -20.76 68.77 -22.54
N ASN A 165 -19.67 69.22 -21.90
CA ASN A 165 -19.63 69.36 -20.46
C ASN A 165 -20.63 70.41 -19.97
N SER A 166 -21.57 69.97 -19.13
CA SER A 166 -22.61 70.84 -18.59
C SER A 166 -22.07 71.93 -17.68
N ASP A 167 -21.02 71.68 -16.93
CA ASP A 167 -20.47 72.62 -15.95
C ASP A 167 -19.72 73.75 -16.68
N VAL A 168 -18.90 73.40 -17.67
CA VAL A 168 -18.23 74.38 -18.54
C VAL A 168 -19.27 75.21 -19.31
N SER A 169 -20.24 74.55 -19.94
CA SER A 169 -21.31 75.22 -20.71
C SER A 169 -22.16 76.16 -19.85
N ASN A 170 -22.57 75.73 -18.64
CA ASN A 170 -23.32 76.56 -17.70
C ASN A 170 -22.52 77.78 -17.23
N THR A 171 -21.24 77.60 -16.91
CA THR A 171 -20.38 78.71 -16.47
C THR A 171 -20.20 79.74 -17.59
N ILE A 172 -20.08 79.29 -18.85
CA ILE A 172 -20.05 80.20 -20.00
C ILE A 172 -21.39 80.92 -20.19
N ALA A 173 -22.52 80.25 -19.98
CA ALA A 173 -23.83 80.89 -20.06
C ALA A 173 -23.96 82.07 -19.08
N HIS A 174 -23.39 81.97 -17.88
CA HIS A 174 -23.29 83.10 -16.95
C HIS A 174 -22.40 84.22 -17.49
N ALA A 175 -21.22 83.90 -18.03
CA ALA A 175 -20.33 84.88 -18.65
C ALA A 175 -21.03 85.61 -19.82
N LEU A 176 -21.72 84.89 -20.71
CA LEU A 176 -22.44 85.49 -21.82
C LEU A 176 -23.65 86.33 -21.37
N THR A 177 -24.32 85.94 -20.28
CA THR A 177 -25.39 86.76 -19.67
C THR A 177 -24.82 88.07 -19.12
N TYR A 178 -23.66 88.06 -18.46
CA TYR A 178 -22.98 89.29 -18.06
C TYR A 178 -22.51 90.12 -19.26
N ALA A 179 -22.03 89.50 -20.34
CA ALA A 179 -21.65 90.21 -21.56
C ALA A 179 -22.84 90.90 -22.22
N TRP A 180 -24.01 90.25 -22.25
CA TRP A 180 -25.27 90.83 -22.69
C TRP A 180 -25.74 91.98 -21.80
N LEU A 181 -25.66 91.81 -20.47
CA LEU A 181 -25.99 92.85 -19.51
C LEU A 181 -25.09 94.08 -19.70
N LYS A 182 -23.78 93.86 -19.87
CA LYS A 182 -22.77 94.88 -20.19
C LYS A 182 -23.11 95.63 -21.48
N GLU A 183 -23.52 94.92 -22.53
CA GLU A 183 -23.90 95.50 -23.81
C GLU A 183 -25.15 96.37 -23.69
N ARG A 184 -26.20 95.89 -23.02
CA ARG A 184 -27.44 96.68 -22.80
C ARG A 184 -27.21 97.91 -21.93
N LEU A 185 -26.43 97.79 -20.85
CA LEU A 185 -25.98 98.94 -20.05
C LEU A 185 -25.19 99.94 -20.89
N GLY A 186 -24.34 99.46 -21.82
CA GLY A 186 -23.58 100.29 -22.75
C GLY A 186 -24.46 101.06 -23.74
N GLN A 187 -25.52 100.43 -24.25
CA GLN A 187 -26.51 101.05 -25.14
C GLN A 187 -27.34 102.10 -24.39
N LEU A 188 -27.85 101.76 -23.21
CA LEU A 188 -28.59 102.67 -22.32
C LEU A 188 -27.74 103.90 -21.96
N ARG A 189 -26.48 103.69 -21.53
CA ARG A 189 -25.52 104.77 -21.26
C ARG A 189 -25.39 105.72 -22.45
N GLY A 190 -25.20 105.18 -23.66
CA GLY A 190 -25.00 105.99 -24.86
C GLY A 190 -26.23 106.82 -25.24
N LYS A 191 -27.43 106.23 -25.17
CA LYS A 191 -28.68 106.91 -25.50
C LYS A 191 -29.04 107.99 -24.47
N ILE A 192 -28.97 107.70 -23.18
CA ILE A 192 -29.22 108.69 -22.11
C ILE A 192 -28.20 109.83 -22.18
N ASN A 193 -26.92 109.53 -22.43
CA ASN A 193 -25.92 110.57 -22.60
C ASN A 193 -26.25 111.50 -23.78
N GLY A 194 -26.83 110.97 -24.86
CA GLY A 194 -27.37 111.75 -25.96
C GLY A 194 -28.51 112.67 -25.53
N VAL A 195 -29.50 112.14 -24.80
CA VAL A 195 -30.64 112.89 -24.25
C VAL A 195 -30.19 114.04 -23.35
N LEU A 196 -29.28 113.77 -22.42
CA LEU A 196 -28.77 114.77 -21.47
C LEU A 196 -27.95 115.86 -22.20
N ALA A 197 -27.18 115.49 -23.22
CA ALA A 197 -26.39 116.44 -24.00
C ALA A 197 -27.26 117.32 -24.92
N SER A 198 -28.35 116.77 -25.49
CA SER A 198 -29.28 117.53 -26.33
C SER A 198 -30.40 118.22 -25.56
N GLN A 199 -30.56 117.92 -24.26
CA GLN A 199 -31.68 118.34 -23.41
C GLN A 199 -33.05 118.12 -24.07
N ALA A 200 -33.18 117.01 -24.79
CA ALA A 200 -34.38 116.69 -25.56
C ALA A 200 -34.55 115.18 -25.67
N ILE A 201 -35.78 114.71 -25.50
CA ILE A 201 -36.16 113.31 -25.66
C ILE A 201 -37.35 113.20 -26.62
N THR A 202 -37.19 112.43 -27.68
CA THR A 202 -38.26 112.10 -28.62
C THR A 202 -38.98 110.83 -28.18
N PRO A 203 -40.27 110.61 -28.52
CA PRO A 203 -40.98 109.37 -28.17
C PRO A 203 -40.22 108.09 -28.55
N LEU A 204 -39.67 108.04 -29.76
CA LEU A 204 -38.85 106.91 -30.23
C LEU A 204 -37.63 106.63 -29.34
N LEU A 205 -37.04 107.68 -28.77
CA LEU A 205 -35.88 107.56 -27.89
C LEU A 205 -36.31 107.12 -26.48
N ALA A 206 -37.48 107.54 -26.00
CA ALA A 206 -38.06 107.03 -24.77
C ALA A 206 -38.38 105.53 -24.88
N ASP A 207 -38.94 105.09 -26.02
CA ASP A 207 -39.19 103.67 -26.30
C ASP A 207 -37.89 102.85 -26.34
N ASP A 208 -36.84 103.34 -27.02
CA ASP A 208 -35.51 102.71 -27.02
C ASP A 208 -34.94 102.57 -25.59
N LEU A 209 -35.12 103.57 -24.74
CA LEU A 209 -34.65 103.53 -23.35
C LEU A 209 -35.42 102.50 -22.53
N ALA A 210 -36.75 102.41 -22.72
CA ALA A 210 -37.58 101.42 -22.06
C ALA A 210 -37.20 99.99 -22.47
N GLU A 211 -37.01 99.72 -23.77
CA GLU A 211 -36.58 98.39 -24.24
C GLU A 211 -35.25 97.96 -23.62
N TYR A 212 -34.29 98.88 -23.52
CA TYR A 212 -32.98 98.58 -22.93
C TYR A 212 -33.07 98.37 -21.42
N HIS A 213 -33.89 99.16 -20.72
CA HIS A 213 -34.10 98.99 -19.29
C HIS A 213 -34.79 97.66 -18.97
N ASP A 214 -35.87 97.32 -19.68
CA ASP A 214 -36.58 96.05 -19.52
C ASP A 214 -35.66 94.86 -19.83
N SER A 215 -34.82 94.97 -20.86
CA SER A 215 -33.81 93.97 -21.19
C SER A 215 -32.76 93.80 -20.08
N ILE A 216 -32.34 94.89 -19.44
CA ILE A 216 -31.40 94.87 -18.31
C ILE A 216 -32.02 94.16 -17.12
N ASP A 217 -33.26 94.49 -16.76
CA ASP A 217 -33.96 93.88 -15.61
C ASP A 217 -34.26 92.40 -15.86
N TYR A 218 -34.61 92.03 -17.09
CA TYR A 218 -34.74 90.64 -17.50
C TYR A 218 -33.43 89.86 -17.30
N LEU A 219 -32.30 90.38 -17.83
CA LEU A 219 -30.99 89.73 -17.71
C LEU A 219 -30.55 89.63 -16.23
N ILE A 220 -30.83 90.65 -15.42
CA ILE A 220 -30.58 90.61 -13.97
C ILE A 220 -31.41 89.50 -13.31
N THR A 221 -32.69 89.38 -13.67
CA THR A 221 -33.58 88.36 -13.10
C THR A 221 -33.15 86.95 -13.48
N VAL A 222 -32.86 86.70 -14.76
CA VAL A 222 -32.37 85.41 -15.25
C VAL A 222 -31.09 85.02 -14.54
N GLN A 223 -30.14 85.95 -14.43
CA GLN A 223 -28.87 85.67 -13.80
C GLN A 223 -29.00 85.44 -12.28
N LYS A 224 -29.84 86.21 -11.57
CA LYS A 224 -30.12 85.95 -10.14
C LYS A 224 -30.71 84.58 -9.88
N ASN A 225 -31.58 84.10 -10.78
CA ASN A 225 -32.20 82.78 -10.65
C ASN A 225 -31.23 81.64 -10.95
N ALA A 226 -30.18 81.90 -11.72
CA ALA A 226 -29.20 80.89 -12.13
C ALA A 226 -28.00 80.79 -11.16
N LEU A 227 -27.64 81.89 -10.50
CA LEU A 227 -26.53 81.94 -9.57
C LEU A 227 -26.90 81.45 -8.16
N ASN A 228 -25.90 80.98 -7.42
CA ASN A 228 -26.02 80.61 -6.02
C ASN A 228 -24.77 81.02 -5.22
N GLY A 229 -24.81 80.83 -3.89
CA GLY A 229 -23.65 81.02 -3.01
C GLY A 229 -22.99 82.40 -3.13
N GLN A 230 -21.65 82.41 -3.23
CA GLN A 230 -20.85 83.64 -3.31
C GLN A 230 -21.08 84.40 -4.61
N GLU A 231 -21.29 83.69 -5.74
CA GLU A 231 -21.51 84.33 -7.04
C GLU A 231 -22.80 85.15 -7.06
N LEU A 232 -23.87 84.63 -6.44
CA LEU A 232 -25.12 85.36 -6.26
C LEU A 232 -24.94 86.58 -5.35
N ALA A 233 -24.15 86.45 -4.27
CA ALA A 233 -23.86 87.57 -3.37
C ALA A 233 -23.10 88.70 -4.08
N ASP A 234 -22.07 88.35 -4.85
CA ASP A 234 -21.27 89.31 -5.63
C ASP A 234 -22.14 89.99 -6.71
N PHE A 235 -23.00 89.22 -7.40
CA PHE A 235 -23.92 89.78 -8.38
C PHE A 235 -24.98 90.71 -7.76
N ASN A 236 -25.50 90.36 -6.58
CA ASN A 236 -26.41 91.23 -5.83
C ASN A 236 -25.72 92.52 -5.39
N ALA A 237 -24.44 92.47 -4.99
CA ALA A 237 -23.67 93.66 -4.65
C ALA A 237 -23.49 94.60 -5.84
N VAL A 238 -23.26 94.05 -7.05
CA VAL A 238 -23.14 94.85 -8.28
C VAL A 238 -24.49 95.40 -8.76
N THR A 239 -25.57 94.64 -8.64
CA THR A 239 -26.92 95.08 -9.06
C THR A 239 -27.62 95.97 -8.02
N GLY A 240 -27.17 95.97 -6.77
CA GLY A 240 -27.59 96.89 -5.70
C GLY A 240 -26.60 98.03 -5.44
N SER A 241 -25.61 98.22 -6.32
CA SER A 241 -24.59 99.26 -6.16
C SER A 241 -25.19 100.66 -6.20
N SER A 242 -24.51 101.64 -5.60
CA SER A 242 -24.93 103.04 -5.68
C SER A 242 -24.98 103.55 -7.13
N GLN A 243 -24.13 103.02 -8.00
CA GLN A 243 -24.12 103.35 -9.43
C GLN A 243 -25.37 102.85 -10.14
N LYS A 244 -25.82 101.61 -9.88
CA LYS A 244 -27.06 101.08 -10.47
C LYS A 244 -28.29 101.85 -9.98
N VAL A 245 -28.37 102.15 -8.67
CA VAL A 245 -29.46 102.96 -8.10
C VAL A 245 -29.52 104.34 -8.77
N PHE A 246 -28.38 105.02 -8.88
CA PHE A 246 -28.28 106.30 -9.60
C PHE A 246 -28.72 106.16 -11.05
N MET A 247 -28.33 105.07 -11.74
CA MET A 247 -28.74 104.86 -13.12
C MET A 247 -30.26 104.73 -13.28
N ASP A 248 -30.91 104.01 -12.37
CA ASP A 248 -32.35 103.80 -12.37
C ASP A 248 -33.14 105.06 -11.99
N GLU A 249 -32.58 105.92 -11.13
CA GLU A 249 -33.15 107.24 -10.83
C GLU A 249 -33.16 108.16 -12.05
N VAL A 250 -32.02 108.26 -12.75
CA VAL A 250 -31.92 109.07 -13.98
C VAL A 250 -32.82 108.52 -15.07
N TYR A 251 -32.88 107.20 -15.24
CA TYR A 251 -33.82 106.58 -16.17
C TYR A 251 -35.27 106.94 -15.83
N ARG A 252 -35.71 106.72 -14.58
CA ARG A 252 -37.09 107.04 -14.16
C ARG A 252 -37.45 108.51 -14.38
N ALA A 253 -36.53 109.43 -14.15
CA ALA A 253 -36.74 110.86 -14.40
C ALA A 253 -36.84 111.23 -15.88
N LEU A 254 -36.35 110.38 -16.79
CA LEU A 254 -36.41 110.59 -18.25
C LEU A 254 -37.67 110.00 -18.90
N VAL A 255 -38.38 109.09 -18.23
CA VAL A 255 -39.58 108.42 -18.78
C VAL A 255 -40.87 108.95 -18.15
N THR A 256 -40.83 110.10 -17.46
CA THR A 256 -42.03 110.81 -16.99
C THR A 256 -42.74 111.53 -18.14
N GLU A 257 -44.05 111.79 -17.98
CA GLU A 257 -44.84 112.53 -18.98
C GLU A 257 -44.30 113.93 -19.29
N SER A 258 -43.63 114.56 -18.31
CA SER A 258 -42.88 115.80 -18.48
C SER A 258 -41.50 115.68 -17.82
N VAL A 259 -40.44 115.90 -18.61
CA VAL A 259 -39.04 115.77 -18.16
C VAL A 259 -38.50 117.14 -17.76
N ASP A 260 -38.10 117.29 -16.50
CA ASP A 260 -37.40 118.48 -16.00
C ASP A 260 -35.88 118.29 -16.09
N PHE A 261 -35.29 118.78 -17.18
CA PHE A 261 -33.85 118.70 -17.43
C PHE A 261 -32.99 119.47 -16.42
N SER A 262 -33.57 120.38 -15.61
CA SER A 262 -32.82 121.11 -14.58
C SER A 262 -32.49 120.26 -13.35
N GLN A 263 -33.25 119.18 -13.14
CA GLN A 263 -33.05 118.24 -12.02
C GLN A 263 -32.22 117.02 -12.42
N LEU A 264 -31.86 116.89 -13.69
CA LEU A 264 -31.04 115.80 -14.19
C LEU A 264 -29.54 116.09 -14.03
N PRO A 265 -28.71 115.05 -13.81
CA PRO A 265 -27.27 115.23 -13.70
C PRO A 265 -26.65 115.68 -15.03
N ALA A 266 -25.46 116.27 -14.95
CA ALA A 266 -24.70 116.58 -16.16
C ALA A 266 -24.38 115.30 -16.94
N ALA A 267 -24.35 115.38 -18.27
CA ALA A 267 -24.03 114.24 -19.13
C ALA A 267 -22.70 113.57 -18.76
N ALA A 268 -21.70 114.35 -18.31
CA ALA A 268 -20.42 113.83 -17.85
C ALA A 268 -20.54 112.97 -16.57
N ASP A 269 -21.35 113.40 -15.59
CA ASP A 269 -21.58 112.66 -14.34
C ASP A 269 -22.36 111.37 -14.61
N TRP A 270 -23.40 111.44 -15.45
CA TRP A 270 -24.11 110.25 -15.96
C TRP A 270 -23.15 109.26 -16.61
N PHE A 271 -22.33 109.75 -17.55
CA PHE A 271 -21.40 108.91 -18.29
C PHE A 271 -20.38 108.24 -17.36
N GLY A 272 -19.87 108.97 -16.37
CA GLY A 272 -18.94 108.45 -15.36
C GLY A 272 -19.56 107.32 -14.53
N GLN A 273 -20.72 107.57 -13.93
CA GLN A 273 -21.40 106.58 -13.08
C GLN A 273 -21.86 105.34 -13.86
N ALA A 274 -22.42 105.53 -15.06
CA ALA A 274 -22.81 104.41 -15.92
C ALA A 274 -21.60 103.62 -16.41
N THR A 275 -20.46 104.27 -16.66
CA THR A 275 -19.20 103.58 -16.99
C THR A 275 -18.67 102.79 -15.79
N ALA A 276 -18.79 103.31 -14.57
CA ALA A 276 -18.43 102.58 -13.35
C ALA A 276 -19.31 101.34 -13.14
N GLN A 277 -20.63 101.43 -13.36
CA GLN A 277 -21.52 100.26 -13.29
C GLN A 277 -21.17 99.19 -14.33
N ILE A 278 -20.89 99.59 -15.57
CA ILE A 278 -20.39 98.69 -16.61
C ILE A 278 -19.06 98.04 -16.19
N GLY A 279 -18.19 98.80 -15.50
CA GLY A 279 -16.94 98.30 -14.94
C GLY A 279 -17.14 97.22 -13.88
N LEU A 280 -18.13 97.39 -12.99
CA LEU A 280 -18.49 96.37 -11.99
C LEU A 280 -18.99 95.08 -12.64
N VAL A 281 -19.89 95.18 -13.63
CA VAL A 281 -20.35 94.01 -14.40
C VAL A 281 -19.21 93.36 -15.19
N LYS A 282 -18.27 94.16 -15.73
CA LYS A 282 -17.06 93.65 -16.38
C LYS A 282 -16.17 92.87 -15.40
N GLY A 283 -16.04 93.33 -14.15
CA GLY A 283 -15.29 92.60 -13.12
C GLY A 283 -15.86 91.20 -12.87
N LEU A 284 -17.20 91.08 -12.78
CA LEU A 284 -17.86 89.78 -12.69
C LEU A 284 -17.62 88.92 -13.93
N LEU A 285 -17.77 89.50 -15.12
CA LEU A 285 -17.50 88.82 -16.39
C LEU A 285 -16.07 88.28 -16.48
N ASP A 286 -15.06 89.08 -16.15
CA ASP A 286 -13.66 88.68 -16.19
C ASP A 286 -13.38 87.53 -15.22
N ASN A 287 -13.93 87.60 -14.00
CA ASN A 287 -13.81 86.54 -13.00
C ASN A 287 -14.49 85.24 -13.47
N THR A 288 -15.67 85.34 -14.07
CA THR A 288 -16.36 84.16 -14.61
C THR A 288 -15.59 83.55 -15.77
N TRP A 289 -14.96 84.33 -16.66
CA TRP A 289 -14.10 83.78 -17.71
C TRP A 289 -12.85 83.07 -17.17
N LEU A 290 -12.28 83.53 -16.04
CA LEU A 290 -11.22 82.80 -15.35
C LEU A 290 -11.75 81.46 -14.81
N ALA A 291 -12.94 81.46 -14.22
CA ALA A 291 -13.59 80.24 -13.75
C ALA A 291 -13.88 79.26 -14.89
N VAL A 292 -14.42 79.71 -16.03
CA VAL A 292 -14.64 78.89 -17.23
C VAL A 292 -13.35 78.17 -17.65
N LYS A 293 -12.25 78.91 -17.78
CA LYS A 293 -10.96 78.33 -18.20
C LYS A 293 -10.43 77.34 -17.17
N ALA A 294 -10.56 77.65 -15.89
CA ALA A 294 -10.15 76.75 -14.82
C ALA A 294 -10.98 75.46 -14.80
N THR A 295 -12.30 75.55 -15.02
CA THR A 295 -13.20 74.40 -15.07
C THR A 295 -12.88 73.50 -16.28
N ALA A 296 -12.69 74.07 -17.47
CA ALA A 296 -12.34 73.31 -18.66
C ALA A 296 -10.97 72.62 -18.53
N GLU A 297 -9.97 73.31 -17.98
CA GLU A 297 -8.65 72.72 -17.72
C GLU A 297 -8.73 71.62 -16.65
N ALA A 298 -9.50 71.83 -15.57
CA ALA A 298 -9.68 70.83 -14.52
C ALA A 298 -10.33 69.55 -15.05
N GLU A 299 -11.30 69.68 -15.95
CA GLU A 299 -11.92 68.54 -16.64
C GLU A 299 -10.91 67.78 -17.50
N TYR A 300 -10.14 68.48 -18.33
CA TYR A 300 -9.08 67.87 -19.13
C TYR A 300 -8.07 67.10 -18.27
N GLN A 301 -7.62 67.70 -17.17
CA GLN A 301 -6.70 67.04 -16.23
C GLN A 301 -7.33 65.85 -15.49
N ALA A 302 -8.63 65.91 -15.19
CA ALA A 302 -9.35 64.80 -14.58
C ALA A 302 -9.42 63.59 -15.53
N GLU A 303 -9.75 63.82 -16.81
CA GLU A 303 -9.78 62.77 -17.84
C GLU A 303 -8.37 62.21 -18.11
N LEU A 304 -7.34 63.07 -18.12
CA LEU A 304 -5.95 62.62 -18.28
C LEU A 304 -5.50 61.74 -17.11
N THR A 305 -5.82 62.15 -15.87
CA THR A 305 -5.48 61.39 -14.66
C THR A 305 -6.22 60.05 -14.64
N SER A 306 -7.50 60.04 -15.02
CA SER A 306 -8.31 58.82 -15.14
C SER A 306 -7.68 57.81 -16.12
N LEU A 307 -7.23 58.29 -17.29
CA LEU A 307 -6.53 57.47 -18.28
C LEU A 307 -5.22 56.88 -17.73
N ILE A 308 -4.39 57.70 -17.07
CA ILE A 308 -3.11 57.26 -16.49
C ILE A 308 -3.34 56.20 -15.40
N VAL A 309 -4.33 56.39 -14.53
CA VAL A 309 -4.68 55.42 -13.48
C VAL A 309 -5.18 54.12 -14.09
N LEU A 310 -6.07 54.18 -15.09
CA LEU A 310 -6.59 53.01 -15.78
C LEU A 310 -5.46 52.16 -16.40
N VAL A 311 -4.54 52.80 -17.13
CA VAL A 311 -3.40 52.13 -17.75
C VAL A 311 -2.45 51.55 -16.70
N SER A 312 -2.15 52.29 -15.64
CA SER A 312 -1.23 51.87 -14.57
C SER A 312 -1.77 50.68 -13.77
N VAL A 313 -3.04 50.73 -13.34
CA VAL A 313 -3.70 49.65 -12.59
C VAL A 313 -3.77 48.40 -13.45
N THR A 314 -4.17 48.54 -14.73
CA THR A 314 -4.24 47.39 -15.63
C THR A 314 -2.87 46.77 -15.86
N GLY A 315 -1.82 47.58 -16.08
CA GLY A 315 -0.45 47.11 -16.21
C GLY A 315 0.03 46.33 -14.98
N ALA A 316 -0.28 46.81 -13.78
CA ALA A 316 0.06 46.13 -12.53
C ALA A 316 -0.64 44.76 -12.40
N VAL A 317 -1.93 44.67 -12.76
CA VAL A 317 -2.66 43.39 -12.74
C VAL A 317 -2.05 42.40 -13.74
N PHE A 318 -1.72 42.83 -14.96
CA PHE A 318 -1.03 41.98 -15.93
C PHE A 318 0.33 41.48 -15.41
N ALA A 319 1.12 42.33 -14.76
CA ALA A 319 2.40 41.93 -14.19
C ALA A 319 2.25 40.86 -13.09
N VAL A 320 1.25 40.99 -12.21
CA VAL A 320 0.95 39.99 -11.17
C VAL A 320 0.51 38.67 -11.78
N VAL A 321 -0.38 38.70 -12.77
CA VAL A 321 -0.84 37.48 -13.47
C VAL A 321 0.34 36.77 -14.14
N ILE A 322 1.21 37.50 -14.84
CA ILE A 322 2.41 36.92 -15.47
C ILE A 322 3.32 36.29 -14.42
N LEU A 323 3.57 36.96 -13.29
CA LEU A 323 4.40 36.43 -12.21
C LEU A 323 3.83 35.14 -11.63
N LEU A 324 2.53 35.10 -11.35
CA LEU A 324 1.84 33.90 -10.84
C LEU A 324 1.93 32.73 -11.83
N VAL A 325 1.73 32.98 -13.12
CA VAL A 325 1.85 31.97 -14.19
C VAL A 325 3.27 31.41 -14.26
N VAL A 326 4.29 32.28 -14.29
CA VAL A 326 5.69 31.87 -14.34
C VAL A 326 6.07 31.05 -13.11
N SER A 327 5.63 31.48 -11.92
CA SER A 327 5.87 30.77 -10.65
C SER A 327 5.22 29.38 -10.63
N LEU A 328 3.97 29.28 -11.09
CA LEU A 328 3.22 28.03 -11.18
C LEU A 328 3.91 27.04 -12.14
N VAL A 329 4.25 27.49 -13.36
CA VAL A 329 4.91 26.64 -14.37
C VAL A 329 6.28 26.17 -13.88
N LYS A 330 7.08 27.05 -13.26
CA LYS A 330 8.39 26.69 -12.71
C LYS A 330 8.27 25.64 -11.60
N THR A 331 7.30 25.79 -10.70
CA THR A 331 7.05 24.86 -9.59
C THR A 331 6.61 23.49 -10.10
N LEU A 332 5.65 23.46 -11.04
CA LEU A 332 5.15 22.21 -11.62
C LEU A 332 6.24 21.47 -12.40
N ASN A 333 7.02 22.18 -13.23
CA ASN A 333 8.13 21.55 -13.98
C ASN A 333 9.20 20.99 -13.05
N SER A 334 9.55 21.69 -11.97
CA SER A 334 10.55 21.21 -11.00
C SER A 334 10.07 19.95 -10.28
N GLN A 335 8.82 19.93 -9.81
CA GLN A 335 8.23 18.77 -9.11
C GLN A 335 8.09 17.57 -10.04
N LEU A 336 7.60 17.78 -11.26
CA LEU A 336 7.46 16.73 -12.27
C LEU A 336 8.83 16.16 -12.67
N SER A 337 9.81 17.03 -12.94
CA SER A 337 11.18 16.61 -13.27
C SER A 337 11.81 15.79 -12.15
N THR A 338 11.64 16.20 -10.89
CA THR A 338 12.15 15.45 -9.73
C THR A 338 11.51 14.07 -9.63
N LEU A 339 10.18 13.99 -9.72
CA LEU A 339 9.47 12.71 -9.65
C LEU A 339 9.86 11.79 -10.81
N THR A 340 9.89 12.30 -12.05
CA THR A 340 10.31 11.53 -13.22
C THR A 340 11.76 11.07 -13.10
N HIS A 341 12.67 11.92 -12.66
CA HIS A 341 14.08 11.56 -12.53
C HIS A 341 14.28 10.45 -11.51
N ARG A 342 13.64 10.53 -10.34
CA ARG A 342 13.72 9.49 -9.29
C ARG A 342 13.11 8.17 -9.77
N LEU A 343 11.96 8.20 -10.46
CA LEU A 343 11.36 6.98 -11.01
C LEU A 343 12.20 6.34 -12.12
N ASN A 344 12.83 7.15 -12.96
CA ASN A 344 13.72 6.67 -14.01
C ASN A 344 15.02 6.09 -13.42
N GLU A 345 15.50 6.66 -12.31
CA GLU A 345 16.61 6.11 -11.54
C GLU A 345 16.24 4.72 -10.99
N ILE A 346 15.10 4.59 -10.31
CA ILE A 346 14.58 3.29 -9.81
C ILE A 346 14.45 2.27 -10.95
N SER A 347 13.91 2.68 -12.11
CA SER A 347 13.75 1.78 -13.26
C SER A 347 15.07 1.29 -13.85
N ARG A 348 16.15 2.08 -13.74
CA ARG A 348 17.47 1.72 -14.29
C ARG A 348 18.34 0.97 -13.29
N SER A 349 18.33 1.38 -12.03
CA SER A 349 19.19 0.83 -10.98
C SER A 349 18.52 -0.29 -10.19
N GLY A 350 17.19 -0.40 -10.24
CA GLY A 350 16.41 -1.28 -9.37
C GLY A 350 16.45 -0.86 -7.90
N ASP A 351 16.92 0.34 -7.57
CA ASP A 351 17.06 0.80 -6.18
C ASP A 351 15.72 1.26 -5.60
N LEU A 352 15.07 0.37 -4.87
CA LEU A 352 13.80 0.60 -4.19
C LEU A 352 13.96 1.43 -2.89
N THR A 353 15.18 1.78 -2.50
CA THR A 353 15.45 2.61 -1.30
C THR A 353 15.34 4.11 -1.59
N ILE A 354 15.22 4.50 -2.86
CA ILE A 354 15.08 5.90 -3.29
C ILE A 354 13.74 6.45 -2.79
N ASN A 355 13.80 7.50 -1.97
CA ASN A 355 12.61 8.21 -1.51
C ASN A 355 12.05 9.09 -2.64
N VAL A 356 10.86 8.75 -3.14
CA VAL A 356 10.19 9.50 -4.21
C VAL A 356 9.23 10.59 -3.70
N THR A 357 9.06 10.73 -2.38
CA THR A 357 8.14 11.72 -1.81
C THR A 357 8.57 13.15 -2.12
N LEU A 358 7.58 13.97 -2.47
CA LEU A 358 7.70 15.41 -2.68
C LEU A 358 7.14 16.13 -1.45
N ASN A 359 7.81 17.20 -1.01
CA ASN A 359 7.31 18.07 0.04
C ASN A 359 6.28 19.06 -0.53
N SER A 360 5.14 18.53 -0.98
CA SER A 360 4.04 19.32 -1.54
C SER A 360 2.70 18.73 -1.11
N GLU A 361 1.71 19.59 -0.87
CA GLU A 361 0.35 19.19 -0.50
C GLU A 361 -0.59 19.05 -1.70
N ASN A 362 -0.10 19.35 -2.91
CA ASN A 362 -0.86 19.24 -4.15
C ASN A 362 -1.01 17.78 -4.64
N GLU A 363 -1.66 17.61 -5.78
CA GLU A 363 -1.91 16.32 -6.41
C GLU A 363 -0.62 15.55 -6.71
N LEU A 364 0.48 16.24 -7.09
CA LEU A 364 1.78 15.60 -7.29
C LEU A 364 2.37 15.09 -5.98
N GLY A 365 2.17 15.80 -4.87
CA GLY A 365 2.52 15.32 -3.53
C GLY A 365 1.79 14.04 -3.13
N VAL A 366 0.48 13.97 -3.40
CA VAL A 366 -0.33 12.75 -3.18
C VAL A 366 0.18 11.59 -4.03
N ILE A 367 0.41 11.82 -5.33
CA ILE A 367 0.95 10.80 -6.26
C ILE A 367 2.31 10.31 -5.75
N SER A 368 3.21 11.22 -5.36
CA SER A 368 4.54 10.86 -4.87
C SER A 368 4.50 9.94 -3.64
N ARG A 369 3.56 10.18 -2.72
CA ARG A 369 3.34 9.33 -1.52
C ARG A 369 2.78 7.97 -1.88
N ALA A 370 1.78 7.92 -2.77
CA ALA A 370 1.22 6.65 -3.24
C ALA A 370 2.26 5.77 -3.96
N VAL A 371 3.10 6.38 -4.80
CA VAL A 371 4.20 5.67 -5.46
C VAL A 371 5.23 5.21 -4.44
N ASN A 372 5.61 6.05 -3.46
CA ASN A 372 6.52 5.65 -2.39
C ASN A 372 5.99 4.47 -1.57
N GLN A 373 4.69 4.48 -1.24
CA GLN A 373 4.05 3.38 -0.52
C GLN A 373 4.08 2.09 -1.33
N THR A 374 3.91 2.18 -2.65
CA THR A 374 4.02 1.04 -3.56
C THR A 374 5.45 0.50 -3.59
N LEU A 375 6.46 1.37 -3.64
CA LEU A 375 7.88 0.96 -3.56
C LEU A 375 8.19 0.26 -2.24
N LEU A 376 7.69 0.76 -1.11
CA LEU A 376 7.83 0.10 0.19
C LEU A 376 7.16 -1.29 0.20
N ALA A 377 5.97 -1.42 -0.37
CA ALA A 377 5.32 -2.73 -0.48
C ALA A 377 6.11 -3.71 -1.36
N ILE A 378 6.68 -3.24 -2.48
CA ILE A 378 7.56 -4.07 -3.33
C ILE A 378 8.83 -4.46 -2.56
N ARG A 379 9.43 -3.53 -1.82
CA ARG A 379 10.60 -3.77 -0.97
C ARG A 379 10.33 -4.85 0.09
N ASP A 380 9.20 -4.76 0.78
CA ASP A 380 8.79 -5.76 1.78
C ASP A 380 8.53 -7.12 1.13
N LEU A 381 7.91 -7.14 -0.06
CA LEU A 381 7.72 -8.38 -0.83
C LEU A 381 9.04 -9.02 -1.24
N ILE A 382 10.01 -8.25 -1.75
CA ILE A 382 11.34 -8.76 -2.12
C ILE A 382 12.08 -9.25 -0.86
N THR A 383 11.99 -8.53 0.26
CA THR A 383 12.61 -8.93 1.54
C THR A 383 12.00 -10.24 2.06
N GLY A 384 10.66 -10.36 2.00
CA GLY A 384 9.95 -11.60 2.35
C GLY A 384 10.34 -12.76 1.43
N LEU A 385 10.48 -12.50 0.14
CA LEU A 385 10.94 -13.49 -0.84
C LEU A 385 12.38 -13.94 -0.54
N ALA A 386 13.28 -13.03 -0.17
CA ALA A 386 14.67 -13.36 0.18
C ALA A 386 14.72 -14.35 1.34
N LYS A 387 13.92 -14.09 2.39
CA LYS A 387 13.80 -14.96 3.55
C LYS A 387 13.19 -16.31 3.18
N SER A 388 12.21 -16.32 2.28
CA SER A 388 11.58 -17.55 1.77
C SER A 388 12.59 -18.42 1.00
N VAL A 389 13.35 -17.82 0.09
CA VAL A 389 14.40 -18.51 -0.70
C VAL A 389 15.51 -19.05 0.19
N SER A 390 15.98 -18.26 1.17
CA SER A 390 16.96 -18.74 2.17
C SER A 390 16.43 -19.92 2.99
N THR A 391 15.17 -19.85 3.41
CA THR A 391 14.52 -20.94 4.16
C THR A 391 14.33 -22.18 3.28
N SER A 392 13.92 -22.00 2.02
CA SER A 392 13.75 -23.07 1.04
C SER A 392 15.08 -23.76 0.72
N THR A 393 16.17 -23.00 0.59
CA THR A 393 17.52 -23.55 0.35
C THR A 393 17.94 -24.42 1.52
N ARG A 394 17.83 -23.92 2.76
CA ARG A 394 18.13 -24.72 3.96
C ARG A 394 17.25 -25.97 4.07
N LEU A 395 15.97 -25.87 3.71
CA LEU A 395 15.06 -27.02 3.71
C LEU A 395 15.46 -28.04 2.64
N GLY A 396 15.84 -27.57 1.45
CA GLY A 396 16.38 -28.39 0.38
C GLY A 396 17.62 -29.16 0.83
N ASP A 397 18.61 -28.49 1.41
CA ASP A 397 19.82 -29.15 1.92
C ASP A 397 19.49 -30.21 2.97
N SER A 398 18.56 -29.94 3.89
CA SER A 398 18.10 -30.90 4.90
C SER A 398 17.36 -32.10 4.30
N VAL A 399 16.59 -31.90 3.22
CA VAL A 399 15.93 -32.99 2.48
C VAL A 399 16.96 -33.83 1.72
N ALA A 400 17.97 -33.21 1.10
CA ALA A 400 19.06 -33.94 0.45
C ALA A 400 19.86 -34.80 1.45
N GLU A 401 20.20 -34.27 2.62
CA GLU A 401 20.86 -35.02 3.69
C GLU A 401 19.98 -36.18 4.19
N SER A 402 18.68 -35.95 4.34
CA SER A 402 17.73 -37.00 4.74
C SER A 402 17.60 -38.08 3.67
N ALA A 403 17.57 -37.72 2.38
CA ALA A 403 17.52 -38.66 1.27
C ALA A 403 18.79 -39.53 1.22
N GLU A 404 19.96 -38.94 1.41
CA GLU A 404 21.23 -39.69 1.47
C GLU A 404 21.26 -40.66 2.67
N THR A 405 20.73 -40.23 3.82
CA THR A 405 20.59 -41.08 5.01
C THR A 405 19.65 -42.26 4.74
N ILE A 406 18.47 -42.00 4.16
CA ILE A 406 17.50 -43.05 3.77
C ILE A 406 18.15 -44.04 2.81
N HIS A 407 18.85 -43.56 1.78
CA HIS A 407 19.54 -44.43 0.82
C HIS A 407 20.53 -45.36 1.55
N SER A 408 21.41 -44.81 2.39
CA SER A 408 22.40 -45.60 3.13
C SER A 408 21.76 -46.61 4.10
N GLU A 409 20.72 -46.21 4.83
CA GLU A 409 20.02 -47.09 5.77
C GLU A 409 19.25 -48.21 5.05
N SER A 410 18.65 -47.91 3.90
CA SER A 410 17.95 -48.89 3.08
C SER A 410 18.92 -49.90 2.45
N GLU A 411 20.10 -49.48 1.98
CA GLU A 411 21.16 -50.42 1.55
C GLU A 411 21.60 -51.34 2.70
N GLN A 412 21.82 -50.77 3.89
CA GLN A 412 22.18 -51.57 5.05
C GLN A 412 21.06 -52.55 5.44
N THR A 413 19.79 -52.13 5.31
CA THR A 413 18.62 -52.98 5.55
C THR A 413 18.56 -54.14 4.56
N GLN A 414 18.82 -53.90 3.27
CA GLN A 414 18.93 -54.97 2.26
C GLN A 414 20.02 -55.98 2.62
N GLN A 415 21.19 -55.51 3.04
CA GLN A 415 22.29 -56.39 3.45
C GLN A 415 21.95 -57.23 4.69
N ARG A 416 21.27 -56.65 5.67
CA ARG A 416 20.78 -57.37 6.84
C ARG A 416 19.72 -58.39 6.48
N ALA A 417 18.77 -58.04 5.59
CA ALA A 417 17.76 -58.95 5.09
C ALA A 417 18.39 -60.19 4.41
N MET A 418 19.39 -59.99 3.54
CA MET A 418 20.14 -61.11 2.93
C MET A 418 20.84 -62.01 3.97
N SER A 419 21.40 -61.41 5.02
CA SER A 419 22.04 -62.17 6.11
C SER A 419 21.03 -62.98 6.90
N ILE A 420 19.85 -62.41 7.18
CA ILE A 420 18.75 -63.10 7.86
C ILE A 420 18.22 -64.25 6.99
N ALA A 421 18.02 -64.02 5.68
CA ALA A 421 17.59 -65.07 4.75
C ALA A 421 18.55 -66.27 4.77
N THR A 422 19.87 -66.00 4.79
CA THR A 422 20.90 -67.05 4.91
C THR A 422 20.78 -67.81 6.25
N ALA A 423 20.56 -67.10 7.36
CA ALA A 423 20.39 -67.73 8.67
C ALA A 423 19.12 -68.60 8.75
N ILE A 424 18.03 -68.17 8.11
CA ILE A 424 16.78 -68.94 8.03
C ILE A 424 16.98 -70.21 7.22
N GLU A 425 17.71 -70.17 6.10
CA GLU A 425 18.05 -71.36 5.31
C GLU A 425 18.82 -72.38 6.18
N GLN A 426 19.82 -71.92 6.93
CA GLN A 426 20.55 -72.77 7.87
C GLN A 426 19.66 -73.32 9.00
N MET A 427 18.71 -72.51 9.49
CA MET A 427 17.76 -72.94 10.52
C MET A 427 16.82 -74.03 10.00
N THR A 428 16.28 -73.87 8.79
CA THR A 428 15.43 -74.89 8.15
C THR A 428 16.19 -76.22 7.97
N GLN A 429 17.44 -76.15 7.53
CA GLN A 429 18.30 -77.33 7.41
C GLN A 429 18.54 -77.99 8.79
N THR A 430 18.82 -77.20 9.82
CA THR A 430 19.02 -77.71 11.19
C THR A 430 17.75 -78.36 11.75
N SER A 431 16.58 -77.75 11.57
CA SER A 431 15.31 -78.33 12.00
C SER A 431 15.04 -79.68 11.32
N LYS A 432 15.38 -79.81 10.04
CA LYS A 432 15.28 -81.08 9.31
C LYS A 432 16.19 -82.16 9.90
N GLU A 433 17.42 -81.80 10.27
CA GLU A 433 18.38 -82.71 10.92
C GLU A 433 17.93 -83.13 12.32
N ILE A 434 17.32 -82.22 13.10
CA ILE A 434 16.75 -82.53 14.43
C ILE A 434 15.56 -83.49 14.28
N ALA A 435 14.66 -83.25 13.33
CA ALA A 435 13.54 -84.15 13.05
C ALA A 435 14.04 -85.56 12.68
N GLN A 436 15.05 -85.67 11.80
CA GLN A 436 15.65 -86.96 11.45
C GLN A 436 16.32 -87.65 12.65
N SER A 437 16.97 -86.88 13.52
CA SER A 437 17.60 -87.40 14.75
C SER A 437 16.54 -87.90 15.73
N ALA A 438 15.42 -87.20 15.87
CA ALA A 438 14.28 -87.62 16.67
C ALA A 438 13.68 -88.95 16.15
N PHE A 439 13.52 -89.12 14.83
CA PHE A 439 13.09 -90.39 14.24
C PHE A 439 14.03 -91.56 14.58
N LYS A 440 15.35 -91.36 14.49
CA LYS A 440 16.34 -92.39 14.86
C LYS A 440 16.30 -92.74 16.35
N THR A 441 16.07 -91.75 17.20
CA THR A 441 15.91 -91.95 18.65
C THR A 441 14.65 -92.74 18.95
N LEU A 442 13.55 -92.47 18.25
CA LEU A 442 12.30 -93.24 18.37
C LEU A 442 12.52 -94.72 18.00
N GLU A 443 13.16 -95.00 16.87
CA GLU A 443 13.50 -96.36 16.43
C GLU A 443 14.37 -97.09 17.47
N SER A 444 15.39 -96.40 17.99
CA SER A 444 16.27 -96.95 19.03
C SER A 444 15.53 -97.24 20.34
N SER A 445 14.56 -96.39 20.70
CA SER A 445 13.73 -96.57 21.89
C SER A 445 12.81 -97.78 21.76
N GLN A 446 12.16 -97.94 20.60
CA GLN A 446 11.33 -99.11 20.30
C GLN A 446 12.15 -100.41 20.31
N ALA A 447 13.40 -100.37 19.85
CA ALA A 447 14.30 -101.51 19.95
C ALA A 447 14.66 -101.86 21.41
N LEU A 448 14.87 -100.85 22.27
CA LEU A 448 15.12 -101.05 23.70
C LEU A 448 13.91 -101.62 24.44
N ASP A 449 12.70 -101.15 24.12
CA ASP A 449 11.45 -101.69 24.67
C ASP A 449 11.31 -103.19 24.37
N LYS A 450 11.55 -103.58 23.11
CA LYS A 450 11.55 -104.98 22.70
C LYS A 450 12.61 -105.82 23.43
N LEU A 451 13.84 -105.32 23.56
CA LEU A 451 14.90 -106.02 24.29
C LEU A 451 14.57 -106.18 25.79
N ALA A 452 13.94 -105.17 26.40
CA ALA A 452 13.47 -105.25 27.78
C ALA A 452 12.36 -106.29 27.94
N ASP A 453 11.49 -106.45 26.94
CA ASP A 453 10.48 -107.50 26.90
C ASP A 453 11.07 -108.90 26.81
N GLU A 454 12.01 -109.10 25.88
CA GLU A 454 12.74 -110.37 25.74
C GLU A 454 13.50 -110.72 27.04
N ALA A 455 14.15 -109.74 27.69
CA ALA A 455 14.82 -109.94 28.97
C ALA A 455 13.85 -110.29 30.11
N THR A 456 12.65 -109.70 30.12
CA THR A 456 11.59 -110.04 31.08
C THR A 456 11.15 -111.49 30.91
N GLN A 457 10.92 -111.93 29.67
CA GLN A 457 10.52 -113.30 29.35
C GLN A 457 11.61 -114.33 29.70
N ALA A 458 12.87 -114.00 29.44
CA ALA A 458 14.01 -114.84 29.80
C ALA A 458 14.13 -115.02 31.31
N ASN A 459 14.02 -113.93 32.09
CA ASN A 459 14.04 -113.98 33.55
C ASN A 459 12.88 -114.83 34.11
N ASN A 460 11.67 -114.70 33.57
CA ASN A 460 10.54 -115.54 33.98
C ASN A 460 10.79 -117.03 33.73
N THR A 461 11.38 -117.36 32.59
CA THR A 461 11.76 -118.74 32.26
C THR A 461 12.80 -119.29 33.24
N ILE A 462 13.83 -118.49 33.56
CA ILE A 462 14.86 -118.84 34.55
C ILE A 462 14.25 -119.09 35.93
N LYS A 463 13.31 -118.25 36.39
CA LYS A 463 12.59 -118.46 37.66
C LYS A 463 11.88 -119.81 37.67
N THR A 464 11.15 -120.15 36.61
CA THR A 464 10.47 -121.45 36.49
C THR A 464 11.45 -122.62 36.51
N SER A 465 12.58 -122.51 35.78
CA SER A 465 13.61 -123.55 35.77
C SER A 465 14.27 -123.74 37.15
N ILE A 466 14.58 -122.64 37.86
CA ILE A 466 15.15 -122.69 39.22
C ILE A 466 14.15 -123.31 40.21
N HIS A 467 12.87 -122.98 40.08
CA HIS A 467 11.82 -123.58 40.90
C HIS A 467 11.77 -125.11 40.71
N ASN A 468 11.75 -125.58 39.47
CA ASN A 468 11.78 -127.01 39.15
C ASN A 468 13.06 -127.70 39.67
N LEU A 469 14.21 -127.04 39.55
CA LEU A 469 15.48 -127.54 40.07
C LEU A 469 15.44 -127.71 41.61
N THR A 470 14.80 -126.77 42.30
CA THR A 470 14.66 -126.80 43.77
C THR A 470 13.78 -127.98 44.21
N VAL A 471 12.69 -128.25 43.47
CA VAL A 471 11.83 -129.43 43.70
C VAL A 471 12.61 -130.72 43.49
N GLN A 472 13.36 -130.85 42.39
CA GLN A 472 14.18 -132.05 42.12
C GLN A 472 15.26 -132.27 43.18
N MET A 473 15.89 -131.19 43.66
CA MET A 473 16.87 -131.27 44.74
C MET A 473 16.26 -131.79 46.04
N GLN A 474 15.04 -131.37 46.37
CA GLN A 474 14.34 -131.88 47.54
C GLN A 474 14.07 -133.40 47.45
N ASP A 475 13.74 -133.90 46.25
CA ASP A 475 13.54 -135.33 46.00
C ASP A 475 14.84 -136.13 46.15
N VAL A 476 15.98 -135.58 45.68
CA VAL A 476 17.30 -136.21 45.84
C VAL A 476 17.72 -136.23 47.31
N GLU A 477 17.50 -135.14 48.05
CA GLU A 477 17.76 -135.07 49.50
C GLU A 477 16.96 -136.13 50.26
N ASN A 478 15.66 -136.24 49.98
CA ASN A 478 14.79 -137.26 50.59
C ASN A 478 15.27 -138.68 50.27
N SER A 479 15.62 -138.94 49.01
CA SER A 479 16.13 -140.26 48.58
C SER A 479 17.46 -140.62 49.26
N ALA A 480 18.38 -139.66 49.39
CA ALA A 480 19.65 -139.86 50.08
C ALA A 480 19.45 -140.11 51.58
N LYS A 481 18.50 -139.42 52.22
CA LYS A 481 18.13 -139.65 53.61
C LYS A 481 17.57 -141.06 53.83
N THR A 482 16.61 -141.49 53.01
CA THR A 482 16.06 -142.86 53.06
C THR A 482 17.14 -143.92 52.81
N MET A 483 18.08 -143.65 51.89
CA MET A 483 19.25 -144.53 51.70
C MET A 483 20.10 -144.61 52.99
N GLY A 484 20.34 -143.49 53.67
CA GLY A 484 21.04 -143.48 54.95
C GLY A 484 20.34 -144.32 56.03
N GLU A 485 19.01 -144.26 56.11
CA GLU A 485 18.18 -145.07 57.01
C GLU A 485 18.33 -146.57 56.70
N HIS A 486 18.21 -146.97 55.42
CA HIS A 486 18.40 -148.37 55.01
C HIS A 486 19.82 -148.89 55.25
N LEU A 487 20.85 -148.08 55.00
CA LEU A 487 22.23 -148.47 55.30
C LEU A 487 22.42 -148.74 56.80
N SER A 488 21.79 -147.94 57.67
CA SER A 488 21.80 -148.16 59.12
C SER A 488 21.10 -149.46 59.53
N GLU A 489 19.96 -149.79 58.92
CA GLU A 489 19.26 -151.05 59.17
C GLU A 489 20.11 -152.26 58.75
N ILE A 490 20.71 -152.23 57.55
CA ILE A 490 21.56 -153.31 57.05
C ILE A 490 22.79 -153.49 57.94
N SER A 491 23.39 -152.40 58.42
CA SER A 491 24.51 -152.47 59.36
C SER A 491 24.13 -153.19 60.66
N GLY A 492 22.93 -152.96 61.18
CA GLY A 492 22.42 -153.68 62.35
C GLY A 492 22.20 -155.19 62.10
N ILE A 493 21.77 -155.56 60.90
CA ILE A 493 21.67 -156.97 60.49
C ILE A 493 23.07 -157.61 60.42
N LEU A 494 24.06 -156.92 59.85
CA LEU A 494 25.43 -157.42 59.76
C LEU A 494 26.08 -157.63 61.12
N ASP A 495 25.85 -156.74 62.08
CA ASP A 495 26.34 -156.92 63.46
C ASP A 495 25.74 -158.19 64.11
N THR A 496 24.47 -158.47 63.80
CA THR A 496 23.81 -159.72 64.20
C THR A 496 24.45 -160.93 63.51
N ILE A 497 24.74 -160.86 62.20
CA ILE A 497 25.40 -161.94 61.44
C ILE A 497 26.82 -162.19 61.97
N ASN A 498 27.56 -161.13 62.30
CA ASN A 498 28.90 -161.22 62.89
C ASN A 498 28.85 -161.93 64.26
N THR A 499 27.89 -161.54 65.10
CA THR A 499 27.61 -162.18 66.38
C THR A 499 27.24 -163.65 66.20
N LEU A 500 26.37 -163.97 65.24
CA LEU A 500 25.96 -165.35 64.95
C LEU A 500 27.13 -166.18 64.40
N SER A 501 27.95 -165.59 63.54
CA SER A 501 29.17 -166.20 63.03
C SER A 501 30.18 -166.42 64.16
N ASP A 502 30.23 -165.55 65.18
CA ASP A 502 31.08 -165.72 66.38
C ASP A 502 30.63 -166.90 67.21
N GLN A 503 29.33 -166.95 67.48
CA GLN A 503 28.72 -168.07 68.18
C GLN A 503 28.90 -169.38 67.41
N THR A 504 28.73 -169.36 66.10
CA THR A 504 28.88 -170.55 65.23
C THR A 504 30.34 -171.00 65.18
N ASN A 505 31.29 -170.08 65.10
CA ASN A 505 32.73 -170.37 65.17
C ASN A 505 33.12 -170.99 66.52
N LEU A 506 32.55 -170.51 67.62
CA LEU A 506 32.77 -171.03 68.97
C LEU A 506 32.12 -172.41 69.18
N LEU A 507 30.88 -172.60 68.72
CA LEU A 507 30.19 -173.89 68.75
C LEU A 507 30.93 -174.94 67.93
N ALA A 508 31.38 -174.54 66.74
CA ALA A 508 32.19 -175.37 65.86
C ALA A 508 33.55 -175.71 66.47
N LEU A 509 34.23 -174.76 67.10
CA LEU A 509 35.47 -175.02 67.82
C LEU A 509 35.27 -176.00 68.98
N ASN A 510 34.21 -175.83 69.77
CA ASN A 510 33.89 -176.74 70.86
C ASN A 510 33.55 -178.15 70.35
N ALA A 511 32.81 -178.24 69.23
CA ALA A 511 32.52 -179.51 68.58
C ALA A 511 33.79 -180.19 68.02
N ALA A 512 34.72 -179.41 67.45
CA ALA A 512 36.00 -179.92 66.95
C ALA A 512 36.89 -180.46 68.08
N ILE A 513 36.91 -179.75 69.22
CA ILE A 513 37.63 -180.18 70.44
C ILE A 513 37.06 -181.50 70.95
N GLU A 514 35.73 -181.61 71.09
CA GLU A 514 35.12 -182.83 71.65
C GLU A 514 35.19 -184.01 70.68
N ALA A 515 35.15 -183.73 69.36
CA ALA A 515 35.39 -184.72 68.33
C ALA A 515 36.85 -185.24 68.31
N ALA A 516 37.84 -184.38 68.54
CA ALA A 516 39.22 -184.82 68.74
C ALA A 516 39.38 -185.68 70.02
N ARG A 517 38.57 -185.40 71.05
CA ARG A 517 38.56 -186.12 72.33
C ARG A 517 37.99 -187.53 72.25
N ALA A 518 37.00 -187.75 71.38
CA ALA A 518 36.44 -189.07 71.09
C ALA A 518 37.40 -189.97 70.27
N GLY A 519 38.61 -189.48 69.93
CA GLY A 519 39.63 -190.26 69.24
C GLY A 519 39.16 -190.77 67.89
N GLU A 520 39.45 -192.04 67.56
CA GLU A 520 39.07 -192.66 66.28
C GLU A 520 37.56 -192.61 66.02
N HIS A 521 36.72 -192.62 67.06
CA HIS A 521 35.26 -192.54 66.92
C HIS A 521 34.74 -191.12 66.59
N GLY A 522 35.56 -190.07 66.76
CA GLY A 522 35.16 -188.67 66.55
C GLY A 522 35.71 -188.01 65.29
N ARG A 523 36.57 -188.67 64.51
CA ARG A 523 37.23 -188.09 63.33
C ARG A 523 36.29 -187.46 62.30
N GLY A 524 35.14 -188.12 62.04
CA GLY A 524 34.14 -187.61 61.10
C GLY A 524 33.48 -186.30 61.58
N PHE A 525 33.24 -186.18 62.88
CA PHE A 525 32.67 -184.96 63.49
C PHE A 525 33.68 -183.82 63.54
N ALA A 526 34.97 -184.11 63.76
CA ALA A 526 36.01 -183.08 63.83
C ALA A 526 36.17 -182.35 62.50
N VAL A 527 36.12 -183.09 61.39
CA VAL A 527 36.21 -182.51 60.03
C VAL A 527 35.02 -181.60 59.74
N VAL A 528 33.80 -182.03 60.08
CA VAL A 528 32.60 -181.20 59.89
C VAL A 528 32.67 -179.96 60.78
N ALA A 529 33.15 -180.09 62.01
CA ALA A 529 33.28 -178.96 62.93
C ALA A 529 34.33 -177.94 62.46
N ASP A 530 35.50 -178.37 61.98
CA ASP A 530 36.48 -177.46 61.39
C ASP A 530 35.97 -176.78 60.10
N GLU A 531 35.19 -177.49 59.28
CA GLU A 531 34.56 -176.92 58.09
C GLU A 531 33.53 -175.84 58.46
N VAL A 532 32.68 -176.10 59.47
CA VAL A 532 31.74 -175.09 60.01
C VAL A 532 32.49 -173.90 60.62
N ARG A 533 33.64 -174.12 61.25
CA ARG A 533 34.50 -173.06 61.81
C ARG A 533 35.09 -172.17 60.71
N GLN A 534 35.59 -172.78 59.64
CA GLN A 534 36.05 -172.03 58.46
C GLN A 534 34.92 -171.24 57.80
N LEU A 535 33.74 -171.85 57.64
CA LEU A 535 32.56 -171.16 57.10
C LEU A 535 32.13 -169.97 57.98
N ALA A 536 32.14 -170.12 59.30
CA ALA A 536 31.81 -169.04 60.22
C ALA A 536 32.85 -167.90 60.18
N THR A 537 34.14 -168.24 60.08
CA THR A 537 35.23 -167.25 59.94
C THR A 537 35.15 -166.52 58.60
N ALA A 538 34.88 -167.25 57.50
CA ALA A 538 34.69 -166.67 56.17
C ALA A 538 33.42 -165.81 56.09
N SER A 539 32.35 -166.19 56.79
CA SER A 539 31.11 -165.42 56.93
C SER A 539 31.37 -164.09 57.62
N ARG A 540 32.10 -164.07 58.75
CA ARG A 540 32.53 -162.81 59.41
C ARG A 540 33.38 -161.94 58.48
N GLY A 541 34.41 -162.53 57.86
CA GLY A 541 35.28 -161.77 56.95
C GLY A 541 34.52 -161.13 55.77
N SER A 542 33.45 -161.79 55.30
CA SER A 542 32.56 -161.24 54.28
C SER A 542 31.66 -160.12 54.83
N SER A 543 31.11 -160.31 56.02
CA SER A 543 30.30 -159.30 56.72
C SER A 543 31.08 -158.03 57.05
N ASP A 544 32.32 -158.15 57.55
CA ASP A 544 33.19 -156.99 57.82
C ASP A 544 33.50 -156.21 56.54
N LYS A 545 33.69 -156.92 55.42
CA LYS A 545 33.88 -156.30 54.10
C LYS A 545 32.62 -155.58 53.62
N ILE A 546 31.42 -156.13 53.88
CA ILE A 546 30.16 -155.45 53.57
C ILE A 546 29.97 -154.23 54.49
N SER A 547 30.28 -154.32 55.78
CA SER A 547 30.22 -153.20 56.72
C SER A 547 31.09 -152.02 56.26
N SER A 548 32.33 -152.29 55.83
CA SER A 548 33.20 -151.25 55.24
C SER A 548 32.62 -150.62 53.96
N LEU A 549 31.94 -151.39 53.11
CA LEU A 549 31.24 -150.86 51.94
C LEU A 549 30.03 -150.00 52.32
N LEU A 550 29.28 -150.37 53.36
CA LEU A 550 28.15 -149.57 53.87
C LEU A 550 28.61 -148.26 54.50
N ASP A 551 29.70 -148.26 55.26
CA ASP A 551 30.31 -147.02 55.79
C ASP A 551 30.71 -146.07 54.66
N THR A 552 31.30 -146.63 53.59
CA THR A 552 31.63 -145.86 52.38
C THR A 552 30.37 -145.30 51.73
N LEU A 553 29.30 -146.10 51.61
CA LEU A 553 28.01 -145.64 51.05
C LEU A 553 27.33 -144.57 51.93
N ALA A 554 27.44 -144.67 53.25
CA ALA A 554 26.92 -143.67 54.19
C ALA A 554 27.68 -142.35 54.06
N GLN A 555 29.00 -142.42 53.90
CA GLN A 555 29.83 -141.24 53.63
C GLN A 555 29.49 -140.60 52.28
N VAL A 556 29.25 -141.40 51.23
CA VAL A 556 28.79 -140.91 49.93
C VAL A 556 27.41 -140.26 50.05
N SER A 557 26.46 -140.85 50.79
CA SER A 557 25.13 -140.27 51.01
C SER A 557 25.20 -138.90 51.69
N ASN A 558 26.01 -138.78 52.76
CA ASN A 558 26.25 -137.49 53.42
C ASN A 558 26.90 -136.45 52.48
N THR A 559 27.78 -136.89 51.58
CA THR A 559 28.37 -136.01 50.56
C THR A 559 27.32 -135.52 49.58
N VAL A 560 26.37 -136.37 49.17
CA VAL A 560 25.23 -136.00 48.30
C VAL A 560 24.33 -134.98 48.99
N ILE A 561 23.97 -135.18 50.27
CA ILE A 561 23.14 -134.24 51.04
C ILE A 561 23.82 -132.86 51.13
N ASN A 562 25.11 -132.81 51.45
CA ASN A 562 25.86 -131.56 51.48
C ASN A 562 25.92 -130.88 50.10
N GLY A 563 26.10 -131.65 49.03
CA GLY A 563 26.08 -131.15 47.65
C GLY A 563 24.72 -130.58 47.24
N VAL A 564 23.63 -131.21 47.66
CA VAL A 564 22.26 -130.72 47.44
C VAL A 564 22.01 -129.43 48.22
N SER A 565 22.42 -129.35 49.49
CA SER A 565 22.29 -128.14 50.31
C SER A 565 23.04 -126.94 49.69
N GLN A 566 24.27 -127.15 49.23
CA GLN A 566 25.03 -126.12 48.54
C GLN A 566 24.36 -125.69 47.23
N SER A 567 23.77 -126.63 46.50
CA SER A 567 23.07 -126.35 45.25
C SER A 567 21.74 -125.59 45.48
N ALA A 568 21.04 -125.84 46.59
CA ALA A 568 19.86 -125.11 46.99
C ALA A 568 20.17 -123.63 47.32
N GLU A 569 21.30 -123.37 48.00
CA GLU A 569 21.75 -121.99 48.27
C GLU A 569 22.16 -121.25 46.98
N ALA A 570 22.82 -121.95 46.04
CA ALA A 570 23.13 -121.42 44.72
C ALA A 570 21.86 -121.11 43.89
N ALA A 571 20.84 -121.97 43.97
CA ALA A 571 19.53 -121.74 43.34
C ALA A 571 18.83 -120.51 43.93
N ARG A 572 18.84 -120.33 45.26
CA ARG A 572 18.29 -119.15 45.93
C ARG A 572 19.00 -117.86 45.54
N THR A 573 20.33 -117.89 45.47
CA THR A 573 21.14 -116.75 45.00
C THR A 573 20.80 -116.40 43.55
N SER A 574 20.66 -117.41 42.70
CA SER A 574 20.28 -117.24 41.29
C SER A 574 18.88 -116.65 41.13
N LEU A 575 17.93 -117.01 42.00
CA LEU A 575 16.58 -116.44 42.01
C LEU A 575 16.60 -114.95 42.35
N ASN A 576 17.33 -114.55 43.41
CA ASN A 576 17.49 -113.14 43.78
C ASN A 576 18.13 -112.31 42.64
N LEU A 577 19.12 -112.87 41.95
CA LEU A 577 19.75 -112.20 40.81
C LEU A 577 18.78 -112.04 39.63
N THR A 578 17.93 -113.05 39.39
CA THR A 578 16.90 -113.03 38.35
C THR A 578 15.82 -111.99 38.64
N GLU A 579 15.38 -111.84 39.90
CA GLU A 579 14.46 -110.76 40.30
C GLU A 579 15.07 -109.37 40.12
N LYS A 580 16.36 -109.21 40.38
CA LYS A 580 17.07 -107.95 40.09
C LYS A 580 17.15 -107.70 38.57
N GLY A 581 17.35 -108.75 37.77
CA GLY A 581 17.32 -108.69 36.31
C GLY A 581 15.98 -108.22 35.77
N GLU A 582 14.88 -108.75 36.30
CA GLU A 582 13.51 -108.36 35.95
C GLU A 582 13.22 -106.88 36.28
N ARG A 583 13.57 -106.42 37.50
CA ARG A 583 13.42 -105.00 37.87
C ARG A 583 14.21 -104.08 36.94
N THR A 584 15.42 -104.49 36.57
CA THR A 584 16.27 -103.75 35.63
C THR A 584 15.62 -103.68 34.25
N ALA A 585 15.09 -104.79 33.74
CA ALA A 585 14.36 -104.82 32.47
C ALA A 585 13.12 -103.91 32.49
N SER A 586 12.36 -103.90 33.59
CA SER A 586 11.23 -102.97 33.76
C SER A 586 11.66 -101.50 33.73
N THR A 587 12.75 -101.15 34.41
CA THR A 587 13.28 -99.77 34.41
C THR A 587 13.77 -99.34 33.02
N VAL A 588 14.38 -100.26 32.25
CA VAL A 588 14.77 -99.99 30.85
C VAL A 588 13.54 -99.73 30.01
N ARG A 589 12.46 -100.52 30.17
CA ARG A 589 11.19 -100.32 29.47
C ARG A 589 10.59 -98.94 29.72
N ASP A 590 10.47 -98.55 31.00
CA ASP A 590 9.93 -97.24 31.38
C ASP A 590 10.80 -96.08 30.84
N SER A 591 12.12 -96.28 30.84
CA SER A 591 13.06 -95.29 30.29
C SER A 591 12.93 -95.16 28.77
N ALA A 592 12.72 -96.27 28.05
CA ALA A 592 12.46 -96.26 26.62
C ALA A 592 11.13 -95.54 26.30
N GLY A 593 10.07 -95.77 27.06
CA GLY A 593 8.80 -95.04 26.90
C GLY A 593 8.97 -93.52 27.07
N ASN A 594 9.77 -93.08 28.05
CA ASN A 594 10.07 -91.66 28.25
C ASN A 594 10.89 -91.05 27.09
N VAL A 595 11.86 -91.78 26.54
CA VAL A 595 12.66 -91.35 25.39
C VAL A 595 11.80 -91.24 24.12
N GLU A 596 10.85 -92.15 23.93
CA GLU A 596 9.88 -92.09 22.82
C GLU A 596 9.00 -90.82 22.90
N ILE A 597 8.48 -90.48 24.08
CA ILE A 597 7.71 -89.24 24.27
C ILE A 597 8.54 -88.01 23.92
N GLN A 598 9.81 -87.96 24.35
CA GLN A 598 10.72 -86.85 24.05
C GLN A 598 11.05 -86.76 22.56
N ALA A 599 11.29 -87.89 21.89
CA ALA A 599 11.54 -87.93 20.46
C ALA A 599 10.35 -87.38 19.66
N ASN A 600 9.12 -87.77 20.01
CA ASN A 600 7.91 -87.24 19.38
C ASN A 600 7.76 -85.72 19.59
N ALA A 601 8.03 -85.23 20.81
CA ALA A 601 8.01 -83.80 21.10
C ALA A 601 9.07 -83.02 20.29
N MET A 602 10.29 -83.57 20.14
CA MET A 602 11.34 -82.97 19.31
C MET A 602 10.95 -82.90 17.82
N SER A 603 10.31 -83.94 17.29
CA SER A 603 9.84 -83.94 15.90
C SER A 603 8.78 -82.87 15.66
N ALA A 604 7.77 -82.79 16.54
CA ALA A 604 6.72 -81.78 16.46
C ALA A 604 7.28 -80.34 16.57
N ALA A 605 8.21 -80.12 17.51
CA ALA A 605 8.89 -78.83 17.65
C ALA A 605 9.70 -78.45 16.40
N SER A 606 10.38 -79.44 15.78
CA SER A 606 11.16 -79.22 14.56
C SER A 606 10.29 -78.89 13.36
N GLU A 607 9.13 -79.54 13.22
CA GLU A 607 8.15 -79.23 12.17
C GLU A 607 7.59 -77.81 12.33
N GLN A 608 7.20 -77.44 13.55
CA GLN A 608 6.74 -76.08 13.85
C GLN A 608 7.83 -75.02 13.61
N GLN A 609 9.09 -75.33 13.92
CA GLN A 609 10.22 -74.46 13.63
C GLN A 609 10.43 -74.29 12.11
N SER A 610 10.25 -75.34 11.31
CA SER A 610 10.31 -75.26 9.84
C SER A 610 9.21 -74.37 9.27
N VAL A 611 7.96 -74.50 9.75
CA VAL A 611 6.84 -73.65 9.33
C VAL A 611 7.09 -72.19 9.69
N THR A 612 7.59 -71.94 10.89
CA THR A 612 7.94 -70.57 11.33
C THR A 612 9.07 -69.99 10.48
N SER A 613 10.07 -70.81 10.14
CA SER A 613 11.18 -70.40 9.26
C SER A 613 10.71 -69.97 7.88
N ASP A 614 9.78 -70.70 7.26
CA ASP A 614 9.17 -70.34 5.96
C ASP A 614 8.40 -69.02 6.03
N GLN A 615 7.69 -68.76 7.13
CA GLN A 615 7.00 -67.49 7.33
C GLN A 615 7.98 -66.33 7.47
N ILE A 616 9.03 -66.48 8.28
CA ILE A 616 10.07 -65.44 8.43
C ILE A 616 10.77 -65.20 7.09
N ALA A 617 11.02 -66.23 6.27
CA ALA A 617 11.61 -66.06 4.95
C ALA A 617 10.76 -65.15 4.04
N LYS A 618 9.43 -65.32 4.05
CA LYS A 618 8.50 -64.45 3.30
C LYS A 618 8.53 -63.01 3.82
N ASP A 619 8.54 -62.84 5.14
CA ASP A 619 8.58 -61.51 5.75
C ASP A 619 9.90 -60.79 5.41
N VAL A 620 11.02 -61.50 5.33
CA VAL A 620 12.33 -60.96 4.93
C VAL A 620 12.34 -60.48 3.48
N VAL A 621 11.69 -61.21 2.56
CA VAL A 621 11.52 -60.76 1.18
C VAL A 621 10.73 -59.45 1.13
N ALA A 622 9.63 -59.35 1.89
CA ALA A 622 8.85 -58.11 1.95
C ALA A 622 9.67 -56.93 2.51
N VAL A 623 10.55 -57.17 3.50
CA VAL A 623 11.48 -56.15 4.01
C VAL A 623 12.48 -55.71 2.94
N GLN A 624 13.00 -56.64 2.15
CA GLN A 624 13.93 -56.34 1.05
C GLN A 624 13.26 -55.49 -0.04
N ASP A 625 12.03 -55.82 -0.43
CA ASP A 625 11.25 -55.05 -1.41
C ASP A 625 10.96 -53.63 -0.89
N ALA A 626 10.59 -53.50 0.39
CA ALA A 626 10.36 -52.20 1.03
C ALA A 626 11.63 -51.34 1.05
N ALA A 627 12.79 -51.92 1.36
CA ALA A 627 14.06 -51.22 1.34
C ALA A 627 14.45 -50.79 -0.08
N THR A 628 14.20 -51.63 -1.08
CA THR A 628 14.44 -51.28 -2.51
C THR A 628 13.56 -50.10 -2.94
N HIS A 629 12.30 -50.09 -2.54
CA HIS A 629 11.39 -48.98 -2.82
C HIS A 629 11.82 -47.68 -2.13
N GLN A 630 12.33 -47.75 -0.89
CA GLN A 630 12.88 -46.58 -0.19
C GLN A 630 14.09 -45.95 -0.90
N VAL A 631 14.98 -46.77 -1.50
CA VAL A 631 16.10 -46.26 -2.31
C VAL A 631 15.57 -45.45 -3.50
N SER A 632 14.56 -45.96 -4.22
CA SER A 632 13.94 -45.21 -5.33
C SER A 632 13.35 -43.87 -4.89
N ILE A 633 12.71 -43.83 -3.71
CA ILE A 633 12.16 -42.57 -3.15
C ILE A 633 13.29 -41.59 -2.81
N ALA A 634 14.39 -42.07 -2.25
CA ALA A 634 15.55 -41.24 -1.94
C ALA A 634 16.14 -40.60 -3.21
N ASP A 635 16.25 -41.35 -4.31
CA ASP A 635 16.70 -40.82 -5.60
C ASP A 635 15.77 -39.75 -6.17
N GLU A 636 14.44 -39.96 -6.10
CA GLU A 636 13.45 -38.96 -6.50
C GLU A 636 13.54 -37.68 -5.66
N LEU A 637 13.72 -37.80 -4.35
CA LEU A 637 13.91 -36.65 -3.45
C LEU A 637 15.17 -35.86 -3.78
N LYS A 638 16.26 -36.54 -4.16
CA LYS A 638 17.51 -35.91 -4.58
C LYS A 638 17.34 -35.11 -5.88
N ALA A 639 16.63 -35.65 -6.86
CA ALA A 639 16.28 -34.95 -8.09
C ALA A 639 15.43 -33.70 -7.82
N LEU A 640 14.35 -33.84 -7.02
CA LEU A 640 13.47 -32.72 -6.66
C LEU A 640 14.23 -31.60 -5.93
N THR A 641 15.16 -31.97 -5.06
CA THR A 641 15.99 -31.01 -4.34
C THR A 641 16.92 -30.23 -5.27
N THR A 642 17.45 -30.89 -6.31
CA THR A 642 18.28 -30.24 -7.34
C THR A 642 17.48 -29.21 -8.14
N ASP A 643 16.23 -29.53 -8.48
CA ASP A 643 15.31 -28.59 -9.15
C ASP A 643 14.97 -27.39 -8.24
N LEU A 644 14.72 -27.64 -6.95
CA LEU A 644 14.49 -26.59 -5.94
C LEU A 644 15.69 -25.65 -5.81
N GLN A 645 16.91 -26.18 -5.75
CA GLN A 645 18.14 -25.37 -5.69
C GLN A 645 18.30 -24.50 -6.95
N THR A 646 18.01 -25.06 -8.14
CA THR A 646 18.07 -24.32 -9.41
C THR A 646 17.06 -23.18 -9.44
N ASN A 647 15.82 -23.42 -8.97
CA ASN A 647 14.80 -22.38 -8.90
C ASN A 647 15.15 -21.29 -7.88
N ASN A 648 15.67 -21.66 -6.71
CA ASN A 648 16.13 -20.71 -5.69
C ASN A 648 17.27 -19.82 -6.24
N ALA A 649 18.25 -20.39 -6.94
CA ALA A 649 19.32 -19.61 -7.57
C ALA A 649 18.81 -18.63 -8.64
N LEU A 650 17.78 -19.02 -9.40
CA LEU A 650 17.12 -18.12 -10.36
C LEU A 650 16.41 -16.96 -9.65
N LEU A 651 15.71 -17.25 -8.55
CA LEU A 651 15.04 -16.23 -7.74
C LEU A 651 16.05 -15.26 -7.12
N GLU A 652 17.15 -15.75 -6.53
CA GLU A 652 18.24 -14.93 -6.01
C GLU A 652 18.83 -14.01 -7.08
N ARG A 653 19.10 -14.54 -8.27
CA ARG A 653 19.61 -13.74 -9.39
C ARG A 653 18.62 -12.67 -9.85
N THR A 654 17.33 -12.98 -9.85
CA THR A 654 16.29 -12.02 -10.24
C THR A 654 16.18 -10.89 -9.21
N MET A 655 16.29 -11.25 -7.93
CA MET A 655 16.28 -10.32 -6.81
C MET A 655 17.52 -9.43 -6.74
N ALA A 656 18.68 -9.92 -7.17
CA ALA A 656 19.93 -9.16 -7.21
C ALA A 656 19.87 -7.93 -8.15
N ASN A 657 18.90 -7.89 -9.06
CA ASN A 657 18.63 -6.71 -9.89
C ASN A 657 17.97 -5.57 -9.11
N PHE A 658 17.48 -5.83 -7.89
CA PHE A 658 16.84 -4.85 -7.03
C PHE A 658 17.71 -4.60 -5.80
N LYS A 659 17.81 -3.33 -5.41
CA LYS A 659 18.39 -2.94 -4.12
C LYS A 659 17.23 -2.56 -3.19
N TYR A 660 17.09 -3.32 -2.11
CA TYR A 660 15.95 -3.30 -1.20
C TYR A 660 16.42 -3.30 0.26
#